data_AF-A0A409W0W5-F1
#
_entry.id   AF-A0A409W0W5-F1
#
_cell.length_a   1.000
_cell.length_b   1.000
_cell.length_c   1.000
_cell.angle_alpha   90.00
_cell.angle_beta   90.00
_cell.angle_gamma   90.00
#
_symmetry.space_group_name_H-M   'P 1'
#
loop_
_entity.id
_entity.type
_entity.pdbx_description
1 polymer ?
#
loop_
_entity_poly.entity_id
_entity_poly.type
_entity_poly.pdbx_seq_one_letter_code
_entity_poly.pdbx_strand_id
1 'polypeptide(L)'
;EDDSLSTLEKIYLYSRSKAVFHRVFIARALPDYLLHVTPQEAVEYVLPLLSGLAMDEAEESVKEALAAELVHIIWWFFTHCQIVPDDSQPAQGFASSSTTVTISVQAFTPILGTLLLSSNPLVGGAARFAVVDLLSRMKKADDRQLGANSTRHHQHLPGDILHPWEIPAANCNDDDDDEDDKLRNIGLFRGEERAMFTQEILQQVVIGMGRLDVDFAPPEEIPVAEGVAPAIKPDEDYNPYFPPFPPAMYYPAQSFHDVSPSQLRPPSSAQNAYSPGTEFPPEADRLPATSPRIPIASDRPVGDPPPSDAHSDTPGSPMNTDADWPDFVGSGPDDEQATMGRLSSMSLMAAVTASAGVLDGDMQQAFVKEVERVGRDTVYWVRREASFALGALAKVVPEEVVLSSLLPLFDSLKWDSVWHVRHSALFALPAILARLSPSQRRQVAVETVAALSTDQNPTVRSGVLEALGEVIYSFRDDPDGPPQELVHLFLGRKEDRRVRDGQQTPTANSPIESFYADPKRPLICAFNFPAVVLTLGAYRWTELREAYIDIASINAIDVRKTLAASLGEIAKIIGPENAKNDLVNVWWVSIQSEEDEVRMKAIETLHDFAAVVGNEVASSLVRGVLTVWNEGRLRSWRERDLIERSMVNWLAQIDSDATSLILSLLVKGLEDSVATVRETAISVLPDLWHFFAQKGALEQFQYELGRLATSSNYRRRMTFVACQQTLALQIDKDGHHYVSLDESLLQSVADLANDRIEGVRIGVARFAGLVLRTLVRESRPIPMILRKMVRQLSQDTSHEVQSYVAGLSVGEDQELSLANLQPSRKRPGQTATFSRPPLPLGSSSTDQDESMTNLKVHR
;
A
#
# COMPACT_ATOMS: atom_id res chain seq x y z
N GLU A 1 -22.15 -34.74 1.95
CA GLU A 1 -23.62 -34.67 2.11
C GLU A 1 -23.89 -33.44 2.98
N ASP A 2 -23.66 -32.26 2.40
CA ASP A 2 -23.43 -31.05 3.21
C ASP A 2 -24.67 -30.15 3.33
N ASP A 3 -25.75 -30.46 2.61
CA ASP A 3 -26.99 -29.67 2.61
C ASP A 3 -27.92 -29.94 3.80
N SER A 4 -27.64 -30.97 4.63
CA SER A 4 -28.46 -31.33 5.80
C SER A 4 -27.90 -30.83 7.14
N LEU A 5 -26.75 -30.16 7.16
CA LEU A 5 -26.09 -29.68 8.37
C LEU A 5 -26.35 -28.18 8.55
N SER A 6 -26.69 -27.78 9.78
CA SER A 6 -26.77 -26.37 10.18
C SER A 6 -25.39 -25.69 10.13
N THR A 7 -25.38 -24.35 10.09
CA THR A 7 -24.13 -23.56 10.09
C THR A 7 -23.26 -23.89 11.30
N LEU A 8 -23.86 -24.03 12.49
CA LEU A 8 -23.14 -24.35 13.72
C LEU A 8 -22.53 -25.75 13.69
N GLU A 9 -23.28 -26.75 13.20
CA GLU A 9 -22.76 -28.12 13.00
C GLU A 9 -21.60 -28.14 11.99
N LYS A 10 -21.66 -27.33 10.92
CA LYS A 10 -20.56 -27.20 9.96
C LYS A 10 -19.31 -26.60 10.60
N ILE A 11 -19.44 -25.53 11.39
CA ILE A 11 -18.31 -24.94 12.15
C ILE A 11 -17.67 -26.00 13.05
N TYR A 12 -18.49 -26.72 13.81
CA TYR A 12 -18.03 -27.72 14.77
C TYR A 12 -17.39 -28.95 14.10
N LEU A 13 -17.99 -29.48 13.03
CA LEU A 13 -17.49 -30.66 12.33
C LEU A 13 -16.23 -30.39 11.50
N TYR A 14 -16.14 -29.22 10.86
CA TYR A 14 -14.96 -28.86 10.08
C TYR A 14 -13.78 -28.46 10.98
N SER A 15 -14.00 -27.68 12.05
CA SER A 15 -12.91 -27.30 12.98
C SER A 15 -12.30 -28.49 13.72
N ARG A 16 -13.11 -29.52 14.02
CA ARG A 16 -12.63 -30.77 14.64
C ARG A 16 -12.28 -31.88 13.63
N SER A 17 -12.27 -31.56 12.33
CA SER A 17 -12.03 -32.58 11.30
C SER A 17 -10.58 -33.07 11.31
N LYS A 18 -10.36 -34.35 10.98
CA LYS A 18 -9.01 -34.90 10.78
C LYS A 18 -8.33 -34.36 9.52
N ALA A 19 -9.09 -33.85 8.56
CA ALA A 19 -8.55 -33.29 7.32
C ALA A 19 -8.22 -31.80 7.51
N VAL A 20 -6.95 -31.46 7.35
CA VAL A 20 -6.40 -30.09 7.47
C VAL A 20 -7.17 -29.10 6.59
N PHE A 21 -7.48 -29.49 5.34
CA PHE A 21 -8.22 -28.63 4.41
C PHE A 21 -9.57 -28.15 4.98
N HIS A 22 -10.29 -28.98 5.75
CA HIS A 22 -11.53 -28.54 6.39
C HIS A 22 -11.28 -27.51 7.49
N ARG A 23 -10.19 -27.65 8.25
CA ARG A 23 -9.80 -26.71 9.32
C ARG A 23 -9.31 -25.37 8.76
N VAL A 24 -8.51 -25.39 7.69
CA VAL A 24 -8.12 -24.19 6.92
C VAL A 24 -9.35 -23.52 6.28
N PHE A 25 -10.24 -24.31 5.67
CA PHE A 25 -11.47 -23.79 5.06
C PHE A 25 -12.36 -23.09 6.09
N ILE A 26 -12.64 -23.72 7.24
CA ILE A 26 -13.51 -23.11 8.24
C ILE A 26 -12.87 -21.90 8.91
N ALA A 27 -11.55 -21.89 9.13
CA ALA A 27 -10.84 -20.73 9.67
C ALA A 27 -11.03 -19.49 8.76
N ARG A 28 -10.92 -19.66 7.43
CA ARG A 28 -11.17 -18.58 6.45
C ARG A 28 -12.64 -18.22 6.29
N ALA A 29 -13.54 -19.20 6.36
CA ALA A 29 -14.98 -18.99 6.17
C ALA A 29 -15.71 -18.51 7.44
N LEU A 30 -15.04 -18.49 8.60
CA LEU A 30 -15.71 -18.23 9.88
C LEU A 30 -16.41 -16.87 9.97
N PRO A 31 -15.86 -15.75 9.47
CA PRO A 31 -16.55 -14.46 9.49
C PRO A 31 -17.93 -14.48 8.81
N ASP A 32 -18.04 -15.13 7.64
CA ASP A 32 -19.30 -15.30 6.92
C ASP A 32 -20.27 -16.22 7.65
N TYR A 33 -19.75 -17.29 8.27
CA TYR A 33 -20.57 -18.27 8.99
C TYR A 33 -21.12 -17.69 10.31
N LEU A 34 -20.38 -16.79 10.98
CA LEU A 34 -20.85 -16.09 12.19
C LEU A 34 -22.10 -15.23 11.93
N LEU A 35 -22.28 -14.68 10.73
CA LEU A 35 -23.50 -13.95 10.32
C LEU A 35 -24.78 -14.81 10.36
N HIS A 36 -24.64 -16.13 10.47
CA HIS A 36 -25.73 -17.11 10.49
C HIS A 36 -25.81 -17.92 11.80
N VAL A 37 -25.11 -17.49 12.85
CA VAL A 37 -25.11 -18.11 14.20
C VAL A 37 -25.57 -17.06 15.22
N THR A 38 -26.34 -17.46 16.24
CA THR A 38 -26.74 -16.49 17.28
C THR A 38 -25.55 -16.13 18.18
N PRO A 39 -25.49 -14.90 18.76
CA PRO A 39 -24.37 -14.53 19.64
C PRO A 39 -24.18 -15.47 20.83
N GLN A 40 -25.26 -16.07 21.34
CA GLN A 40 -25.19 -17.03 22.44
C GLN A 40 -24.54 -18.34 21.99
N GLU A 41 -24.96 -18.90 20.86
CA GLU A 41 -24.32 -20.09 20.27
C GLU A 41 -22.86 -19.83 19.90
N ALA A 42 -22.54 -18.61 19.43
CA ALA A 42 -21.17 -18.24 19.08
C ALA A 42 -20.25 -18.21 20.31
N VAL A 43 -20.68 -17.63 21.43
CA VAL A 43 -19.91 -17.61 22.68
C VAL A 43 -19.81 -19.00 23.30
N GLU A 44 -20.88 -19.79 23.30
CA GLU A 44 -20.93 -21.12 23.95
C GLU A 44 -20.20 -22.21 23.13
N TYR A 45 -20.30 -22.18 21.80
CA TYR A 45 -19.83 -23.29 20.93
C TYR A 45 -18.75 -22.90 19.91
N VAL A 46 -18.67 -21.65 19.46
CA VAL A 46 -17.69 -21.24 18.42
C VAL A 46 -16.40 -20.71 19.04
N LEU A 47 -16.49 -19.83 20.04
CA LEU A 47 -15.34 -19.26 20.73
C LEU A 47 -14.37 -20.34 21.30
N PRO A 48 -14.83 -21.43 21.94
CA PRO A 48 -13.92 -22.50 22.41
C PRO A 48 -13.21 -23.27 21.27
N LEU A 49 -13.76 -23.28 20.05
CA LEU A 49 -13.13 -23.93 18.90
C LEU A 49 -11.97 -23.10 18.34
N LEU A 50 -11.98 -21.78 18.54
CA LEU A 50 -10.90 -20.89 18.10
C LEU A 50 -9.57 -21.23 18.79
N SER A 51 -9.59 -21.51 20.09
CA SER A 51 -8.41 -21.97 20.82
C SER A 51 -7.86 -23.29 20.25
N GLY A 52 -8.75 -24.20 19.84
CA GLY A 52 -8.36 -25.46 19.19
C GLY A 52 -7.76 -25.28 17.79
N LEU A 53 -8.17 -24.25 17.05
CA LEU A 53 -7.59 -23.88 15.75
C LEU A 53 -6.26 -23.10 15.91
N ALA A 54 -6.10 -22.32 16.98
CA ALA A 54 -4.85 -21.64 17.31
C ALA A 54 -3.77 -22.59 17.82
N MET A 55 -4.15 -23.64 18.56
CA MET A 55 -3.29 -24.72 19.06
C MET A 55 -3.23 -25.92 18.10
N ASP A 56 -3.35 -25.70 16.78
CA ASP A 56 -3.32 -26.81 15.81
C ASP A 56 -1.90 -27.35 15.60
N GLU A 57 -1.55 -28.37 16.39
CA GLU A 57 -0.24 -29.05 16.35
C GLU A 57 0.06 -29.80 15.04
N ALA A 58 -0.91 -29.95 14.13
CA ALA A 58 -0.70 -30.77 12.93
C ALA A 58 -0.20 -29.96 11.73
N GLU A 59 -0.68 -28.72 11.53
CA GLU A 59 -0.32 -27.89 10.38
C GLU A 59 -0.46 -26.38 10.68
N GLU A 60 0.64 -25.63 10.59
CA GLU A 60 0.68 -24.17 10.80
C GLU A 60 -0.25 -23.40 9.85
N SER A 61 -0.59 -23.96 8.68
CA SER A 61 -1.52 -23.34 7.72
C SER A 61 -2.93 -23.09 8.27
N VAL A 62 -3.34 -23.82 9.32
CA VAL A 62 -4.60 -23.56 10.05
C VAL A 62 -4.47 -22.32 10.92
N LYS A 63 -3.35 -22.18 11.63
CA LYS A 63 -3.04 -21.01 12.48
C LYS A 63 -2.91 -19.73 11.65
N GLU A 64 -2.25 -19.81 10.49
CA GLU A 64 -2.13 -18.71 9.52
C GLU A 64 -3.52 -18.28 9.01
N ALA A 65 -4.35 -19.25 8.60
CA ALA A 65 -5.70 -18.99 8.12
C ALA A 65 -6.60 -18.35 9.20
N LEU A 66 -6.46 -18.76 10.47
CA LEU A 66 -7.16 -18.14 11.58
C LEU A 66 -6.65 -16.72 11.86
N ALA A 67 -5.33 -16.53 11.90
CA ALA A 67 -4.71 -15.23 12.18
C ALA A 67 -5.09 -14.16 11.15
N ALA A 68 -5.21 -14.54 9.87
CA ALA A 68 -5.65 -13.66 8.78
C ALA A 68 -7.08 -13.13 8.97
N GLU A 69 -8.01 -13.93 9.51
CA GLU A 69 -9.41 -13.52 9.73
C GLU A 69 -9.70 -13.04 11.15
N LEU A 70 -8.71 -13.06 12.04
CA LEU A 70 -8.90 -12.82 13.48
C LEU A 70 -9.48 -11.43 13.77
N VAL A 71 -9.14 -10.41 12.98
CA VAL A 71 -9.73 -9.06 13.08
C VAL A 71 -11.23 -9.10 12.86
N HIS A 72 -11.69 -9.78 11.79
CA HIS A 72 -13.12 -9.88 11.46
C HIS A 72 -13.89 -10.68 12.51
N ILE A 73 -13.31 -11.76 13.01
CA ILE A 73 -13.87 -12.60 14.06
C ILE A 73 -14.05 -11.78 15.36
N ILE A 74 -12.98 -11.15 15.85
CA ILE A 74 -12.99 -10.35 17.09
C ILE A 74 -14.00 -9.19 16.96
N TRP A 75 -13.97 -8.47 15.84
CA TRP A 75 -14.89 -7.35 15.60
C TRP A 75 -16.35 -7.80 15.57
N TRP A 76 -16.66 -8.97 14.99
CA TRP A 76 -18.01 -9.53 15.04
C TRP A 76 -18.45 -9.83 16.47
N PHE A 77 -17.62 -10.52 17.26
CA PHE A 77 -17.96 -10.87 18.64
C PHE A 77 -18.24 -9.63 19.50
N PHE A 78 -17.41 -8.58 19.41
CA PHE A 78 -17.59 -7.37 20.21
C PHE A 78 -18.72 -6.46 19.73
N THR A 79 -19.05 -6.47 18.44
CA THR A 79 -20.23 -5.73 17.94
C THR A 79 -21.55 -6.41 18.33
N HIS A 80 -21.55 -7.73 18.58
CA HIS A 80 -22.76 -8.51 18.88
C HIS A 80 -22.91 -8.98 20.34
N CYS A 81 -21.84 -8.93 21.14
CA CYS A 81 -21.82 -9.29 22.57
C CYS A 81 -21.40 -8.09 23.43
N GLN A 82 -21.89 -8.02 24.66
CA GLN A 82 -21.49 -7.02 25.63
C GLN A 82 -20.18 -7.42 26.32
N ILE A 83 -19.14 -6.59 26.20
CA ILE A 83 -17.85 -6.84 26.88
C ILE A 83 -18.00 -6.62 28.38
N VAL A 84 -17.49 -7.54 29.20
CA VAL A 84 -17.45 -7.44 30.66
C VAL A 84 -16.03 -7.66 31.22
N PRO A 85 -15.67 -7.03 32.35
CA PRO A 85 -14.45 -7.36 33.09
C PRO A 85 -14.51 -8.77 33.72
N ASP A 86 -13.35 -9.41 33.85
CA ASP A 86 -13.25 -10.80 34.33
C ASP A 86 -13.55 -10.95 35.84
N ASP A 87 -13.19 -9.94 36.66
CA ASP A 87 -13.39 -9.90 38.12
C ASP A 87 -14.87 -9.89 38.59
N SER A 88 -15.83 -9.99 37.67
CA SER A 88 -17.25 -10.03 38.01
C SER A 88 -17.64 -11.39 38.61
N GLN A 89 -17.45 -11.53 39.93
CA GLN A 89 -17.87 -12.72 40.69
C GLN A 89 -19.26 -13.21 40.24
N PRO A 90 -19.45 -14.51 39.92
CA PRO A 90 -20.74 -15.05 39.45
C PRO A 90 -21.85 -15.06 40.52
N ALA A 91 -21.64 -14.38 41.64
CA ALA A 91 -22.48 -14.37 42.84
C ALA A 91 -23.08 -13.00 43.21
N GLN A 92 -22.75 -11.90 42.51
CA GLN A 92 -23.52 -10.64 42.62
C GLN A 92 -24.44 -10.48 41.41
N GLY A 93 -25.52 -11.27 41.44
CA GLY A 93 -26.55 -11.23 40.43
C GLY A 93 -27.25 -9.86 40.39
N PHE A 94 -26.91 -9.07 39.37
CA PHE A 94 -27.95 -8.34 38.64
C PHE A 94 -28.87 -9.37 37.97
N ALA A 95 -29.75 -9.96 38.78
CA ALA A 95 -30.97 -10.60 38.31
C ALA A 95 -31.87 -9.50 37.73
N SER A 96 -31.54 -9.07 36.52
CA SER A 96 -32.10 -7.88 35.88
C SER A 96 -32.22 -8.11 34.38
N SER A 97 -33.07 -9.08 34.01
CA SER A 97 -33.87 -9.07 32.77
C SER A 97 -33.15 -8.68 31.46
N SER A 98 -31.85 -8.95 31.32
CA SER A 98 -31.08 -8.55 30.15
C SER A 98 -31.06 -9.68 29.13
N THR A 99 -31.46 -9.36 27.90
CA THR A 99 -31.44 -10.28 26.76
C THR A 99 -30.13 -10.20 25.97
N THR A 100 -29.10 -9.53 26.52
CA THR A 100 -27.80 -9.34 25.89
C THR A 100 -26.82 -10.43 26.31
N VAL A 101 -26.13 -11.03 25.34
CA VAL A 101 -25.07 -12.00 25.57
C VAL A 101 -23.79 -11.26 25.97
N THR A 102 -23.09 -11.75 26.99
CA THR A 102 -21.83 -11.17 27.49
C THR A 102 -20.62 -11.96 27.03
N ILE A 103 -19.47 -11.28 26.91
CA ILE A 103 -18.16 -11.89 26.63
C ILE A 103 -17.09 -11.23 27.54
N SER A 104 -16.17 -12.01 28.11
CA SER A 104 -15.05 -11.45 28.88
C SER A 104 -14.13 -10.65 27.95
N VAL A 105 -13.60 -9.53 28.44
CA VAL A 105 -12.58 -8.73 27.74
C VAL A 105 -11.35 -9.56 27.37
N GLN A 106 -11.02 -10.58 28.17
CA GLN A 106 -9.86 -11.44 27.99
C GLN A 106 -10.10 -12.61 27.01
N ALA A 107 -11.32 -12.77 26.46
CA ALA A 107 -11.71 -13.95 25.68
C ALA A 107 -10.80 -14.28 24.49
N PHE A 108 -10.14 -13.27 23.92
CA PHE A 108 -9.20 -13.42 22.79
C PHE A 108 -7.73 -13.30 23.18
N THR A 109 -7.41 -12.88 24.41
CA THR A 109 -6.03 -12.71 24.89
C THR A 109 -5.22 -14.01 24.80
N PRO A 110 -5.73 -15.20 25.22
CA PRO A 110 -5.01 -16.46 25.04
C PRO A 110 -4.81 -16.85 23.57
N ILE A 111 -5.81 -16.62 22.71
CA ILE A 111 -5.75 -16.95 21.28
C ILE A 111 -4.67 -16.11 20.58
N LEU A 112 -4.66 -14.80 20.85
CA LEU A 112 -3.61 -13.89 20.41
C LEU A 112 -2.24 -14.33 20.97
N GLY A 113 -2.18 -14.72 22.24
CA GLY A 113 -1.02 -15.34 22.89
C GLY A 113 -0.42 -16.48 22.10
N THR A 114 -1.19 -17.55 21.88
CA THR A 114 -0.72 -18.74 21.15
C THR A 114 -0.20 -18.40 19.75
N LEU A 115 -0.88 -17.52 19.02
CA LEU A 115 -0.49 -17.16 17.65
C LEU A 115 0.75 -16.24 17.60
N LEU A 116 0.89 -15.32 18.56
CA LEU A 116 2.03 -14.40 18.66
C LEU A 116 3.31 -15.07 19.19
N LEU A 117 3.19 -16.22 19.85
CA LEU A 117 4.30 -17.06 20.30
C LEU A 117 4.72 -18.13 19.27
N SER A 118 4.03 -18.26 18.14
CA SER A 118 4.46 -19.18 17.08
C SER A 118 5.81 -18.75 16.50
N SER A 119 6.74 -19.69 16.39
CA SER A 119 8.02 -19.53 15.69
C SER A 119 7.86 -19.36 14.17
N ASN A 120 6.67 -19.65 13.62
CA ASN A 120 6.37 -19.42 12.21
C ASN A 120 6.14 -17.91 11.95
N PRO A 121 6.98 -17.25 11.12
CA PRO A 121 6.86 -15.82 10.86
C PRO A 121 5.58 -15.42 10.13
N LEU A 122 4.92 -16.34 9.41
CA LEU A 122 3.62 -16.08 8.76
C LEU A 122 2.50 -15.97 9.81
N VAL A 123 2.50 -16.88 10.80
CA VAL A 123 1.50 -16.92 11.87
C VAL A 123 1.70 -15.75 12.84
N GLY A 124 2.91 -15.60 13.39
CA GLY A 124 3.24 -14.49 14.29
C GLY A 124 3.24 -13.12 13.60
N GLY A 125 3.47 -13.07 12.28
CA GLY A 125 3.32 -11.87 11.47
C GLY A 125 1.85 -11.46 11.30
N ALA A 126 0.99 -12.39 10.88
CA ALA A 126 -0.44 -12.15 10.73
C ALA A 126 -1.10 -11.78 12.07
N ALA A 127 -0.72 -12.43 13.18
CA ALA A 127 -1.24 -12.11 14.50
C ALA A 127 -0.81 -10.70 14.98
N ARG A 128 0.44 -10.28 14.73
CA ARG A 128 0.89 -8.89 15.01
C ARG A 128 0.10 -7.88 14.20
N PHE A 129 -0.11 -8.15 12.91
CA PHE A 129 -0.94 -7.30 12.05
C PHE A 129 -2.36 -7.19 12.60
N ALA A 130 -2.99 -8.30 13.01
CA ALA A 130 -4.35 -8.31 13.55
C ALA A 130 -4.49 -7.43 14.81
N VAL A 131 -3.52 -7.46 15.73
CA VAL A 131 -3.50 -6.59 16.93
C VAL A 131 -3.44 -5.10 16.54
N VAL A 132 -2.54 -4.74 15.62
CA VAL A 132 -2.34 -3.34 15.19
C VAL A 132 -3.55 -2.82 14.42
N ASP A 133 -4.14 -3.64 13.55
CA ASP A 133 -5.35 -3.30 12.79
C ASP A 133 -6.57 -3.13 13.71
N LEU A 134 -6.77 -4.01 14.70
CA LEU A 134 -7.82 -3.85 15.71
C LEU A 134 -7.69 -2.52 16.48
N LEU A 135 -6.49 -2.19 16.97
CA LEU A 135 -6.22 -0.92 17.68
C LEU A 135 -6.47 0.30 16.76
N SER A 136 -6.03 0.22 15.50
CA SER A 136 -6.26 1.26 14.49
C SER A 136 -7.75 1.47 14.18
N ARG A 137 -8.51 0.38 13.97
CA ARG A 137 -9.96 0.43 13.72
C ARG A 137 -10.75 0.95 14.91
N MET A 138 -10.38 0.58 16.14
CA MET A 138 -10.99 1.13 17.35
C MET A 138 -10.78 2.64 17.42
N LYS A 139 -9.54 3.12 17.26
CA LYS A 139 -9.24 4.55 17.23
C LYS A 139 -10.01 5.29 16.13
N LYS A 140 -10.05 4.77 14.89
CA LYS A 140 -10.90 5.33 13.80
C LYS A 140 -12.36 5.47 14.23
N ALA A 141 -12.90 4.54 15.03
CA ALA A 141 -14.26 4.60 15.56
C ALA A 141 -14.43 5.61 16.71
N ASP A 142 -13.43 5.74 17.60
CA ASP A 142 -13.40 6.77 18.66
C ASP A 142 -13.35 8.19 18.08
N ASP A 143 -12.43 8.45 17.16
CA ASP A 143 -12.26 9.74 16.48
C ASP A 143 -13.56 10.17 15.77
N ARG A 144 -14.29 9.22 15.15
CA ARG A 144 -15.61 9.45 14.55
C ARG A 144 -16.68 9.81 15.60
N GLN A 145 -16.70 9.13 16.75
CA GLN A 145 -17.66 9.44 17.83
C GLN A 145 -17.38 10.82 18.47
N LEU A 146 -16.11 11.21 18.60
CA LEU A 146 -15.70 12.53 19.07
C LEU A 146 -16.03 13.64 18.05
N GLY A 147 -15.72 13.43 16.76
CA GLY A 147 -16.04 14.38 15.68
C GLY A 147 -17.54 14.61 15.47
N ALA A 148 -18.36 13.56 15.63
CA ALA A 148 -19.82 13.64 15.58
C ALA A 148 -20.43 14.43 16.77
N ASN A 149 -19.73 14.50 17.90
CA ASN A 149 -20.13 15.33 19.04
C ASN A 149 -19.69 16.80 18.85
N SER A 150 -18.49 17.06 18.32
CA SER A 150 -17.99 18.42 18.05
C SER A 150 -18.82 19.17 16.98
N THR A 151 -19.36 18.46 15.99
CA THR A 151 -20.20 19.05 14.92
C THR A 151 -21.59 19.54 15.39
N ARG A 152 -21.97 19.33 16.65
CA ARG A 152 -23.25 19.85 17.19
C ARG A 152 -23.20 21.28 17.75
N HIS A 153 -22.03 21.90 17.91
CA HIS A 153 -21.93 23.21 18.59
C HIS A 153 -21.11 24.34 17.94
N HIS A 154 -20.41 24.13 16.82
CA HIS A 154 -19.69 25.22 16.14
C HIS A 154 -20.40 25.75 14.89
N GLN A 155 -21.11 26.87 15.06
CA GLN A 155 -21.31 27.84 13.98
C GLN A 155 -20.00 28.62 13.82
N HIS A 156 -19.21 28.30 12.79
CA HIS A 156 -18.02 29.10 12.45
C HIS A 156 -18.41 30.40 11.74
N LEU A 157 -17.73 31.48 12.11
CA LEU A 157 -17.74 32.77 11.40
C LEU A 157 -16.63 32.79 10.33
N PRO A 158 -16.71 33.65 9.30
CA PRO A 158 -15.71 33.67 8.23
C PRO A 158 -14.44 34.38 8.69
N GLY A 159 -13.30 33.68 8.74
CA GLY A 159 -12.00 34.33 8.97
C GLY A 159 -10.83 33.43 9.40
N ASP A 160 -11.07 32.22 9.91
CA ASP A 160 -10.00 31.38 10.48
C ASP A 160 -9.12 30.72 9.41
N ILE A 161 -7.81 30.67 9.68
CA ILE A 161 -6.78 30.10 8.79
C ILE A 161 -6.45 28.68 9.27
N LEU A 162 -6.74 27.69 8.43
CA LEU A 162 -6.51 26.26 8.72
C LEU A 162 -5.04 25.84 8.58
N HIS A 163 -4.60 24.89 9.41
CA HIS A 163 -3.28 24.29 9.34
C HIS A 163 -3.21 23.15 8.29
N PRO A 164 -2.02 22.79 7.74
CA PRO A 164 -1.90 21.84 6.63
C PRO A 164 -2.39 20.40 6.86
N TRP A 165 -2.69 20.01 8.11
CA TRP A 165 -3.28 18.70 8.45
C TRP A 165 -4.82 18.74 8.59
N GLU A 166 -5.42 19.93 8.53
CA GLU A 166 -6.87 20.16 8.55
C GLU A 166 -7.47 20.27 7.14
N ILE A 167 -6.64 20.13 6.10
CA ILE A 167 -7.06 20.10 4.70
C ILE A 167 -7.55 18.69 4.37
N PRO A 168 -8.82 18.47 3.97
CA PRO A 168 -9.27 17.17 3.52
C PRO A 168 -8.47 16.74 2.28
N ALA A 169 -7.87 15.56 2.33
CA ALA A 169 -7.17 14.99 1.18
C ALA A 169 -8.16 14.73 0.04
N ALA A 170 -8.15 15.61 -0.97
CA ALA A 170 -8.91 15.40 -2.18
C ALA A 170 -8.19 14.39 -3.08
N ASN A 171 -8.88 13.31 -3.45
CA ASN A 171 -8.46 12.21 -4.32
C ASN A 171 -7.36 11.28 -3.76
N CYS A 172 -7.79 10.35 -2.90
CA CYS A 172 -7.27 8.97 -2.88
C CYS A 172 -8.40 7.99 -3.26
N ASN A 173 -8.04 6.84 -3.81
CA ASN A 173 -8.84 5.97 -4.69
C ASN A 173 -10.20 5.47 -4.14
N ASP A 174 -11.09 5.07 -5.07
CA ASP A 174 -12.43 4.46 -4.85
C ASP A 174 -12.45 3.14 -4.03
N ASP A 175 -11.34 2.72 -3.40
CA ASP A 175 -11.26 1.50 -2.57
C ASP A 175 -11.68 1.75 -1.09
N ASP A 176 -11.68 3.00 -0.61
CA ASP A 176 -12.07 3.34 0.78
C ASP A 176 -13.59 3.21 1.03
N ASP A 177 -14.44 3.31 -0.01
CA ASP A 177 -15.91 3.29 0.10
C ASP A 177 -16.43 1.95 0.72
N ASP A 178 -15.71 0.83 0.56
CA ASP A 178 -16.08 -0.51 1.08
C ASP A 178 -15.61 -0.77 2.54
N GLU A 179 -14.59 -0.07 3.06
CA GLU A 179 -14.33 -0.04 4.52
C GLU A 179 -15.39 0.81 5.24
N ASP A 180 -15.86 1.87 4.58
CA ASP A 180 -16.61 2.93 5.23
C ASP A 180 -18.04 2.53 5.63
N ASP A 181 -18.65 1.57 4.93
CA ASP A 181 -19.93 0.97 5.31
C ASP A 181 -19.81 -0.06 6.45
N LYS A 182 -18.65 -0.74 6.60
CA LYS A 182 -18.42 -1.71 7.69
C LYS A 182 -18.23 -1.03 9.04
N LEU A 183 -17.57 0.13 9.08
CA LEU A 183 -17.36 0.93 10.30
C LEU A 183 -18.64 1.60 10.83
N ARG A 184 -19.77 1.56 10.10
CA ARG A 184 -21.05 2.14 10.56
C ARG A 184 -21.78 1.28 11.59
N ASN A 185 -21.57 -0.04 11.61
CA ASN A 185 -22.27 -0.94 12.53
C ASN A 185 -21.39 -1.32 13.74
N ILE A 186 -21.22 -0.36 14.65
CA ILE A 186 -20.41 -0.53 15.88
C ILE A 186 -21.16 -1.36 16.96
N GLY A 187 -22.48 -1.53 16.83
CA GLY A 187 -23.28 -2.43 17.69
C GLY A 187 -23.13 -2.16 19.19
N LEU A 188 -22.67 -3.18 19.92
CA LEU A 188 -22.37 -3.13 21.36
C LEU A 188 -20.93 -2.68 21.68
N PHE A 189 -20.05 -2.49 20.70
CA PHE A 189 -18.63 -2.16 20.93
C PHE A 189 -18.38 -0.65 21.05
N ARG A 190 -18.97 0.00 22.06
CA ARG A 190 -18.91 1.47 22.21
C ARG A 190 -17.59 1.91 22.84
N GLY A 191 -17.44 3.21 23.12
CA GLY A 191 -16.18 3.78 23.61
C GLY A 191 -15.69 3.17 24.92
N GLU A 192 -16.58 2.81 25.85
CA GLU A 192 -16.19 2.16 27.12
C GLU A 192 -15.69 0.73 26.87
N GLU A 193 -16.38 -0.04 26.03
CA GLU A 193 -15.98 -1.40 25.65
C GLU A 193 -14.68 -1.42 24.83
N ARG A 194 -14.47 -0.45 23.93
CA ARG A 194 -13.22 -0.26 23.19
C ARG A 194 -12.07 0.15 24.11
N ALA A 195 -12.30 1.04 25.08
CA ALA A 195 -11.28 1.43 26.04
C ALA A 195 -10.84 0.24 26.92
N MET A 196 -11.78 -0.56 27.42
CA MET A 196 -11.48 -1.78 28.18
C MET A 196 -10.64 -2.77 27.36
N PHE A 197 -11.04 -3.08 26.13
CA PHE A 197 -10.28 -4.00 25.28
C PHE A 197 -8.92 -3.43 24.84
N THR A 198 -8.83 -2.13 24.59
CA THR A 198 -7.56 -1.45 24.29
C THR A 198 -6.59 -1.58 25.46
N GLN A 199 -7.05 -1.34 26.70
CA GLN A 199 -6.21 -1.50 27.88
C GLN A 199 -5.75 -2.97 28.06
N GLU A 200 -6.66 -3.94 27.94
CA GLU A 200 -6.37 -5.37 28.02
C GLU A 200 -5.29 -5.78 27.00
N ILE A 201 -5.43 -5.40 25.73
CA ILE A 201 -4.45 -5.70 24.70
C ILE A 201 -3.10 -5.02 24.97
N LEU A 202 -3.08 -3.75 25.37
CA LEU A 202 -1.82 -3.06 25.67
C LEU A 202 -1.09 -3.67 26.89
N GLN A 203 -1.83 -4.08 27.93
CA GLN A 203 -1.27 -4.62 29.16
C GLN A 203 -0.90 -6.11 29.04
N GLN A 204 -1.82 -6.97 28.60
CA GLN A 204 -1.61 -8.42 28.59
C GLN A 204 -0.95 -8.93 27.30
N VAL A 205 -1.28 -8.34 26.14
CA VAL A 205 -0.69 -8.76 24.86
C VAL A 205 0.60 -8.01 24.56
N VAL A 206 0.61 -6.68 24.56
CA VAL A 206 1.80 -5.90 24.15
C VAL A 206 2.88 -5.89 25.23
N ILE A 207 2.55 -5.60 26.49
CA ILE A 207 3.53 -5.63 27.60
C ILE A 207 3.70 -7.06 28.15
N GLY A 208 2.61 -7.77 28.41
CA GLY A 208 2.62 -9.08 29.08
C GLY A 208 3.48 -10.14 28.36
N MET A 209 3.43 -10.22 27.03
CA MET A 209 4.29 -11.13 26.26
C MET A 209 5.78 -10.87 26.42
N GLY A 210 6.18 -9.64 26.78
CA GLY A 210 7.56 -9.34 27.11
C GLY A 210 8.03 -10.06 28.37
N ARG A 211 7.13 -10.40 29.31
CA ARG A 211 7.51 -10.77 30.69
C ARG A 211 7.36 -12.25 31.03
N LEU A 212 7.18 -13.11 30.03
CA LEU A 212 7.07 -14.57 30.21
C LEU A 212 8.30 -15.21 30.88
N ASP A 213 9.44 -14.49 30.92
CA ASP A 213 10.67 -14.87 31.62
C ASP A 213 10.69 -14.51 33.11
N VAL A 214 9.80 -13.64 33.59
CA VAL A 214 9.90 -13.01 34.92
C VAL A 214 9.21 -13.83 36.04
N ASP A 215 8.25 -14.69 35.70
CA ASP A 215 7.45 -15.46 36.66
C ASP A 215 8.19 -16.64 37.33
N PHE A 216 9.46 -16.89 36.98
CA PHE A 216 10.27 -18.04 37.45
C PHE A 216 11.29 -17.71 38.56
N ALA A 217 11.20 -16.56 39.22
CA ALA A 217 12.03 -16.25 40.39
C ALA A 217 11.39 -16.75 41.71
N PRO A 218 11.92 -17.79 42.37
CA PRO A 218 11.42 -18.19 43.69
C PRO A 218 11.72 -17.07 44.73
N PRO A 219 10.75 -16.65 45.56
CA PRO A 219 10.94 -15.52 46.47
C PRO A 219 11.96 -15.80 47.57
N GLU A 220 12.74 -14.77 47.94
CA GLU A 220 13.84 -14.85 48.91
C GLU A 220 13.40 -15.29 50.31
N GLU A 221 14.18 -16.17 50.95
CA GLU A 221 13.92 -16.68 52.29
C GLU A 221 14.13 -15.61 53.39
N ILE A 222 13.04 -15.26 54.10
CA ILE A 222 13.11 -14.40 55.30
C ILE A 222 13.38 -15.28 56.55
N PRO A 223 14.25 -14.88 57.51
CA PRO A 223 14.68 -15.77 58.60
C PRO A 223 13.58 -16.13 59.60
N VAL A 224 13.52 -17.41 59.97
CA VAL A 224 12.51 -17.99 60.87
C VAL A 224 12.73 -17.59 62.34
N ALA A 225 11.65 -17.23 63.03
CA ALA A 225 11.57 -17.19 64.49
C ALA A 225 10.54 -18.21 65.01
N GLU A 226 10.87 -18.89 66.12
CA GLU A 226 10.16 -20.09 66.58
C GLU A 226 8.78 -19.81 67.22
N GLY A 227 7.80 -20.68 66.94
CA GLY A 227 6.78 -21.03 67.95
C GLY A 227 5.32 -21.16 67.49
N VAL A 228 4.77 -22.36 67.71
CA VAL A 228 3.32 -22.70 67.78
C VAL A 228 2.55 -22.76 66.45
N ALA A 229 2.29 -23.99 65.99
CA ALA A 229 1.38 -24.28 64.89
C ALA A 229 -0.09 -24.34 65.33
N PRO A 230 -1.00 -23.86 64.47
CA PRO A 230 -2.31 -24.50 64.30
C PRO A 230 -2.71 -24.71 62.82
N ALA A 231 -3.32 -25.86 62.56
CA ALA A 231 -4.15 -26.26 61.41
C ALA A 231 -4.06 -25.46 60.09
N ILE A 232 -3.40 -26.05 59.10
CA ILE A 232 -3.43 -25.65 57.69
C ILE A 232 -4.85 -25.80 57.13
N LYS A 233 -5.41 -24.71 56.60
CA LYS A 233 -6.37 -24.78 55.49
C LYS A 233 -5.59 -24.77 54.18
N PRO A 234 -6.03 -25.45 53.10
CA PRO A 234 -5.54 -25.13 51.77
C PRO A 234 -6.11 -23.78 51.37
N ASP A 235 -5.26 -22.75 51.27
CA ASP A 235 -5.64 -21.48 50.66
C ASP A 235 -5.63 -21.62 49.13
N GLU A 236 -6.53 -20.88 48.49
CA GLU A 236 -6.78 -20.88 47.05
C GLU A 236 -5.88 -19.85 46.37
N ASP A 237 -4.71 -20.27 45.87
CA ASP A 237 -3.93 -19.52 44.88
C ASP A 237 -3.16 -20.50 43.97
N TYR A 238 -3.82 -20.92 42.89
CA TYR A 238 -3.25 -21.73 41.81
C TYR A 238 -3.69 -21.13 40.48
N ASN A 239 -2.74 -20.78 39.61
CA ASN A 239 -3.04 -20.41 38.22
C ASN A 239 -3.56 -21.67 37.48
N PRO A 240 -4.82 -21.70 37.01
CA PRO A 240 -5.43 -22.92 36.49
C PRO A 240 -5.04 -23.25 35.03
N TYR A 241 -4.24 -22.41 34.35
CA TYR A 241 -4.02 -22.50 32.91
C TYR A 241 -2.79 -23.32 32.47
N PHE A 242 -1.92 -23.78 33.39
CA PHE A 242 -0.77 -24.64 33.08
C PHE A 242 -0.68 -25.88 34.00
N PRO A 243 -1.30 -27.02 33.63
CA PRO A 243 -1.10 -28.29 34.32
C PRO A 243 0.20 -28.99 33.86
N PRO A 244 0.94 -29.69 34.74
CA PRO A 244 2.16 -30.41 34.36
C PRO A 244 1.86 -31.65 33.51
N PHE A 245 2.72 -31.92 32.52
CA PHE A 245 2.57 -33.04 31.58
C PHE A 245 2.57 -34.43 32.26
N PRO A 246 1.68 -35.36 31.85
CA PRO A 246 1.78 -36.76 32.26
C PRO A 246 2.92 -37.49 31.50
N PRO A 247 3.62 -38.45 32.13
CA PRO A 247 4.76 -39.12 31.52
C PRO A 247 4.34 -40.03 30.35
N ALA A 248 5.07 -39.95 29.24
CA ALA A 248 4.80 -40.71 28.02
C ALA A 248 4.97 -42.23 28.22
N MET A 249 3.95 -43.02 27.83
CA MET A 249 4.11 -44.45 27.62
C MET A 249 4.63 -44.74 26.20
N TYR A 250 5.85 -45.26 26.12
CA TYR A 250 6.37 -45.92 24.92
C TYR A 250 5.54 -47.15 24.55
N TYR A 251 5.28 -47.38 23.26
CA TYR A 251 5.33 -48.68 22.56
C TYR A 251 5.27 -48.47 21.03
N PRO A 252 5.62 -49.46 20.17
CA PRO A 252 6.56 -49.22 19.07
C PRO A 252 5.95 -49.14 17.67
N ALA A 253 6.74 -48.62 16.73
CA ALA A 253 6.39 -48.44 15.34
C ALA A 253 6.06 -49.75 14.58
N GLN A 254 5.09 -49.67 13.67
CA GLN A 254 4.93 -50.59 12.55
C GLN A 254 4.72 -49.79 11.26
N SER A 255 5.62 -50.01 10.30
CA SER A 255 5.55 -49.53 8.92
C SER A 255 4.44 -50.24 8.12
N PHE A 256 3.82 -49.57 7.13
CA PHE A 256 3.65 -50.12 5.76
C PHE A 256 3.07 -49.12 4.73
N HIS A 257 3.78 -49.01 3.61
CA HIS A 257 3.40 -48.76 2.20
C HIS A 257 2.53 -47.58 1.70
N ASP A 258 3.08 -46.97 0.63
CA ASP A 258 2.52 -46.01 -0.33
C ASP A 258 1.13 -46.34 -0.92
N VAL A 259 0.36 -45.27 -1.18
CA VAL A 259 -0.44 -45.10 -2.41
C VAL A 259 -0.43 -43.63 -2.85
N SER A 260 -0.10 -43.38 -4.12
CA SER A 260 -0.36 -42.15 -4.91
C SER A 260 -1.21 -42.55 -6.14
N PRO A 261 -1.88 -41.65 -6.90
CA PRO A 261 -1.70 -40.19 -7.05
C PRO A 261 -3.06 -39.42 -6.88
N SER A 262 -3.41 -38.25 -7.46
CA SER A 262 -2.81 -37.35 -8.48
C SER A 262 -3.33 -35.90 -8.43
N GLN A 263 -2.43 -34.95 -8.70
CA GLN A 263 -2.57 -33.62 -9.35
C GLN A 263 -3.95 -32.96 -9.54
N LEU A 264 -4.04 -31.67 -9.15
CA LEU A 264 -4.55 -30.56 -9.99
C LEU A 264 -4.13 -29.20 -9.39
N ARG A 265 -3.66 -28.26 -10.23
CA ARG A 265 -3.30 -26.86 -9.86
C ARG A 265 -3.77 -25.91 -10.95
N PRO A 266 -4.40 -24.78 -10.61
CA PRO A 266 -4.35 -23.56 -11.43
C PRO A 266 -3.79 -22.35 -10.64
N PRO A 267 -3.44 -21.24 -11.32
CA PRO A 267 -2.66 -20.15 -10.73
C PRO A 267 -3.50 -18.91 -10.36
N SER A 268 -2.96 -18.07 -9.49
CA SER A 268 -3.31 -16.65 -9.40
C SER A 268 -2.07 -15.82 -9.07
N SER A 269 -2.02 -14.61 -9.64
CA SER A 269 -0.89 -13.68 -9.59
C SER A 269 -1.28 -12.44 -8.79
N ALA A 270 -0.48 -12.08 -7.79
CA ALA A 270 -0.57 -10.79 -7.10
C ALA A 270 0.78 -10.05 -7.24
N GLN A 271 0.72 -8.74 -7.43
CA GLN A 271 1.90 -7.89 -7.61
C GLN A 271 2.22 -7.20 -6.28
N ASN A 272 3.41 -7.44 -5.72
CA ASN A 272 3.83 -6.77 -4.49
C ASN A 272 4.42 -5.38 -4.79
N ALA A 273 3.97 -4.38 -4.04
CA ALA A 273 4.60 -3.06 -3.99
C ALA A 273 5.85 -3.11 -3.10
N TYR A 274 6.87 -2.32 -3.46
CA TYR A 274 8.12 -2.24 -2.70
C TYR A 274 7.97 -1.38 -1.44
N SER A 275 8.29 -1.97 -0.29
CA SER A 275 8.65 -1.24 0.94
C SER A 275 10.15 -1.41 1.19
N PRO A 276 10.94 -0.34 1.44
CA PRO A 276 12.33 -0.48 1.81
C PRO A 276 12.42 -0.94 3.28
N GLY A 277 13.00 -2.12 3.52
CA GLY A 277 13.30 -2.62 4.88
C GLY A 277 13.01 -4.11 5.15
N THR A 278 12.33 -4.82 4.26
CA THR A 278 11.99 -6.25 4.46
C THR A 278 12.38 -7.13 3.27
N GLU A 279 13.65 -7.53 3.21
CA GLU A 279 14.06 -8.70 2.42
C GLU A 279 13.96 -9.97 3.31
N PHE A 280 13.04 -10.86 2.95
CA PHE A 280 13.00 -12.25 3.44
C PHE A 280 13.31 -13.18 2.26
N PRO A 281 14.03 -14.29 2.47
CA PRO A 281 14.58 -15.10 1.39
C PRO A 281 13.53 -15.94 0.64
N PRO A 282 13.77 -16.28 -0.65
CA PRO A 282 12.85 -17.08 -1.45
C PRO A 282 12.88 -18.58 -1.06
N GLU A 283 11.75 -19.26 -1.22
CA GLU A 283 11.60 -20.69 -0.93
C GLU A 283 12.47 -21.58 -1.83
N ALA A 284 12.94 -22.71 -1.29
CA ALA A 284 13.83 -23.63 -1.99
C ALA A 284 13.08 -24.58 -2.96
N ASP A 285 13.50 -24.58 -4.22
CA ASP A 285 13.01 -25.51 -5.26
C ASP A 285 13.29 -26.99 -4.89
N ARG A 286 12.23 -27.80 -4.85
CA ARG A 286 12.33 -29.26 -4.67
C ARG A 286 12.81 -29.93 -5.96
N LEU A 287 14.11 -30.22 -6.06
CA LEU A 287 14.65 -31.07 -7.13
C LEU A 287 14.24 -32.56 -6.93
N PRO A 288 13.69 -33.24 -7.95
CA PRO A 288 13.30 -34.64 -7.83
C PRO A 288 14.49 -35.60 -7.93
N ALA A 289 14.52 -36.62 -7.08
CA ALA A 289 15.55 -37.64 -7.08
C ALA A 289 15.49 -38.56 -8.32
N THR A 290 16.63 -38.76 -8.99
CA THR A 290 16.84 -39.85 -9.95
C THR A 290 18.10 -40.62 -9.61
N SER A 291 17.98 -41.94 -9.45
CA SER A 291 19.08 -42.89 -9.23
C SER A 291 19.36 -43.71 -10.51
N PRO A 292 20.56 -44.31 -10.64
CA PRO A 292 21.26 -44.35 -11.94
C PRO A 292 21.07 -45.64 -12.76
N ARG A 293 21.48 -45.59 -14.03
CA ARG A 293 21.82 -46.76 -14.85
C ARG A 293 23.15 -46.56 -15.60
N ILE A 294 24.08 -47.49 -15.40
CA ILE A 294 25.36 -47.64 -16.11
C ILE A 294 25.24 -48.85 -17.06
N PRO A 295 25.78 -48.78 -18.28
CA PRO A 295 26.81 -49.73 -18.73
C PRO A 295 27.97 -49.01 -19.45
N ILE A 296 29.22 -49.07 -18.98
CA ILE A 296 30.26 -50.13 -19.20
C ILE A 296 31.08 -49.95 -20.51
N ALA A 297 32.40 -50.17 -20.38
CA ALA A 297 33.49 -50.22 -21.39
C ALA A 297 34.27 -48.90 -21.61
N SER A 298 35.62 -48.88 -21.69
CA SER A 298 36.64 -49.92 -21.43
C SER A 298 38.07 -49.32 -21.34
N ASP A 299 38.93 -49.98 -20.53
CA ASP A 299 40.41 -50.08 -20.59
C ASP A 299 41.36 -48.86 -20.43
N ARG A 300 42.37 -49.09 -19.57
CA ARG A 300 43.65 -48.35 -19.37
C ARG A 300 44.79 -49.11 -20.10
N PRO A 301 45.99 -48.53 -20.38
CA PRO A 301 47.08 -48.50 -19.36
C PRO A 301 48.14 -47.37 -19.43
N VAL A 302 48.56 -46.92 -18.23
CA VAL A 302 49.94 -46.69 -17.73
C VAL A 302 50.94 -45.76 -18.48
N GLY A 303 51.46 -44.76 -17.74
CA GLY A 303 52.71 -44.03 -17.99
C GLY A 303 53.05 -43.09 -16.82
N ASP A 304 54.29 -43.13 -16.30
CA ASP A 304 54.74 -42.49 -15.03
C ASP A 304 55.48 -41.12 -15.21
N PRO A 305 55.82 -40.35 -14.14
CA PRO A 305 55.86 -38.86 -14.11
C PRO A 305 57.30 -38.25 -14.02
N PRO A 306 57.57 -37.02 -13.48
CA PRO A 306 57.00 -35.64 -13.56
C PRO A 306 58.08 -34.68 -14.23
N PRO A 307 58.28 -33.35 -13.97
CA PRO A 307 57.55 -32.30 -13.18
C PRO A 307 57.36 -30.91 -13.88
N SER A 308 56.76 -29.95 -13.14
CA SER A 308 56.85 -28.45 -13.23
C SER A 308 56.75 -27.79 -14.63
N ASP A 309 55.77 -26.92 -14.93
CA ASP A 309 55.53 -25.66 -14.23
C ASP A 309 54.16 -25.00 -14.55
N ALA A 310 53.84 -23.98 -13.75
CA ALA A 310 52.68 -23.08 -13.73
C ALA A 310 51.93 -22.76 -15.05
N HIS A 311 50.59 -22.75 -14.99
CA HIS A 311 49.75 -21.67 -15.54
C HIS A 311 48.32 -21.65 -14.96
N SER A 312 47.79 -20.43 -14.79
CA SER A 312 46.37 -20.04 -14.75
C SER A 312 45.41 -20.78 -13.81
N ASP A 313 45.28 -20.26 -12.58
CA ASP A 313 44.01 -20.32 -11.85
C ASP A 313 43.17 -19.06 -12.14
N THR A 314 42.01 -19.26 -12.76
CA THR A 314 40.87 -18.34 -12.64
C THR A 314 40.32 -18.43 -11.22
N PRO A 315 40.20 -17.32 -10.46
CA PRO A 315 39.51 -17.34 -9.18
C PRO A 315 38.04 -17.69 -9.40
N GLY A 316 37.60 -18.81 -8.83
CA GLY A 316 36.20 -19.22 -8.86
C GLY A 316 35.29 -18.29 -8.05
N SER A 317 33.99 -18.41 -8.29
CA SER A 317 32.94 -17.71 -7.55
C SER A 317 33.14 -17.81 -6.03
N PRO A 318 32.85 -16.75 -5.25
CA PRO A 318 32.90 -16.83 -3.79
C PRO A 318 31.93 -17.92 -3.32
N MET A 319 32.44 -18.75 -2.41
CA MET A 319 31.76 -19.96 -1.95
C MET A 319 30.54 -19.57 -1.12
N ASN A 320 29.41 -20.23 -1.37
CA ASN A 320 28.17 -20.04 -0.62
C ASN A 320 28.41 -20.49 0.83
N THR A 321 28.44 -19.55 1.78
CA THR A 321 28.73 -19.81 3.21
C THR A 321 27.67 -19.21 4.12
N ASP A 322 26.40 -19.44 3.79
CA ASP A 322 25.23 -19.05 4.60
C ASP A 322 24.25 -20.24 4.69
N ALA A 323 24.59 -21.25 5.49
CA ALA A 323 23.71 -22.35 5.89
C ALA A 323 24.22 -23.13 7.12
N ASP A 324 24.75 -22.44 8.13
CA ASP A 324 24.97 -23.01 9.46
C ASP A 324 24.51 -21.97 10.50
N TRP A 325 23.30 -22.14 11.04
CA TRP A 325 22.91 -21.47 12.27
C TRP A 325 23.84 -21.97 13.37
N PRO A 326 24.43 -21.10 14.22
CA PRO A 326 25.20 -21.60 15.35
C PRO A 326 24.25 -22.32 16.31
N ASP A 327 24.35 -23.64 16.39
CA ASP A 327 23.72 -24.44 17.44
C ASP A 327 24.16 -23.88 18.80
N PHE A 328 23.32 -23.05 19.43
CA PHE A 328 23.61 -22.57 20.76
C PHE A 328 23.11 -23.55 21.81
N VAL A 329 24.02 -23.85 22.73
CA VAL A 329 23.89 -24.86 23.76
C VAL A 329 22.77 -24.51 24.75
N GLY A 330 21.70 -25.29 24.75
CA GLY A 330 20.96 -25.64 25.98
C GLY A 330 19.95 -24.62 26.52
N SER A 331 19.06 -24.11 25.68
CA SER A 331 17.81 -23.46 26.10
C SER A 331 16.63 -24.44 26.00
N GLY A 332 15.73 -24.42 26.98
CA GLY A 332 14.51 -25.23 26.99
C GLY A 332 13.44 -24.70 26.04
N PRO A 333 12.36 -25.47 25.77
CA PRO A 333 11.23 -24.98 24.97
C PRO A 333 10.59 -23.72 25.58
N ASP A 334 10.61 -23.59 26.90
CA ASP A 334 10.07 -22.44 27.63
C ASP A 334 10.93 -21.17 27.40
N ASP A 335 12.26 -21.32 27.26
CA ASP A 335 13.18 -20.22 26.95
C ASP A 335 12.97 -19.67 25.52
N GLU A 336 12.71 -20.56 24.55
CA GLU A 336 12.36 -20.16 23.18
C GLU A 336 11.04 -19.40 23.15
N GLN A 337 10.00 -19.90 23.82
CA GLN A 337 8.70 -19.22 23.91
C GLN A 337 8.82 -17.84 24.58
N ALA A 338 9.53 -17.73 25.70
CA ALA A 338 9.76 -16.45 26.36
C ALA A 338 10.51 -15.47 25.45
N THR A 339 11.46 -15.95 24.64
CA THR A 339 12.22 -15.11 23.71
C THR A 339 11.38 -14.66 22.51
N MET A 340 10.51 -15.53 21.97
CA MET A 340 9.50 -15.16 20.96
C MET A 340 8.51 -14.12 21.51
N GLY A 341 8.09 -14.25 22.76
CA GLY A 341 7.24 -13.26 23.44
C GLY A 341 7.89 -11.87 23.52
N ARG A 342 9.17 -11.80 23.88
CA ARG A 342 9.94 -10.54 23.90
C ARG A 342 10.09 -9.90 22.52
N LEU A 343 10.32 -10.69 21.47
CA LEU A 343 10.33 -10.18 20.10
C LEU A 343 8.96 -9.64 19.67
N SER A 344 7.89 -10.42 19.86
CA SER A 344 6.53 -10.01 19.49
C SER A 344 6.09 -8.76 20.26
N SER A 345 6.43 -8.66 21.55
CA SER A 345 6.22 -7.48 22.39
C SER A 345 6.89 -6.23 21.82
N MET A 346 8.20 -6.25 21.53
CA MET A 346 8.92 -5.10 20.97
C MET A 346 8.38 -4.67 19.60
N SER A 347 8.06 -5.64 18.74
CA SER A 347 7.51 -5.38 17.41
C SER A 347 6.12 -4.73 17.49
N LEU A 348 5.27 -5.20 18.42
CA LEU A 348 3.98 -4.59 18.72
C LEU A 348 4.15 -3.18 19.32
N MET A 349 5.07 -2.96 20.28
CA MET A 349 5.32 -1.63 20.84
C MET A 349 5.74 -0.63 19.75
N ALA A 350 6.61 -1.02 18.82
CA ALA A 350 7.00 -0.17 17.70
C ALA A 350 5.81 0.19 16.79
N ALA A 351 5.03 -0.81 16.38
CA ALA A 351 3.89 -0.62 15.48
C ALA A 351 2.72 0.14 16.12
N VAL A 352 2.40 -0.16 17.38
CA VAL A 352 1.38 0.55 18.16
C VAL A 352 1.80 2.00 18.39
N THR A 353 3.07 2.26 18.74
CA THR A 353 3.55 3.64 18.93
C THR A 353 3.48 4.46 17.63
N ALA A 354 3.70 3.82 16.48
CA ALA A 354 3.61 4.48 15.18
C ALA A 354 2.17 4.71 14.66
N SER A 355 1.18 3.97 15.15
CA SER A 355 -0.21 3.99 14.66
C SER A 355 -1.23 4.58 15.65
N ALA A 356 -1.02 4.41 16.95
CA ALA A 356 -1.85 4.97 18.00
C ALA A 356 -1.62 6.49 18.12
N GLY A 357 -2.70 7.26 18.06
CA GLY A 357 -2.62 8.70 18.29
C GLY A 357 -2.51 8.96 19.78
N VAL A 358 -1.32 9.36 20.23
CA VAL A 358 -0.99 9.70 21.63
C VAL A 358 -1.41 8.60 22.62
N LEU A 359 -0.53 7.59 22.77
CA LEU A 359 -0.49 6.76 23.98
C LEU A 359 -0.54 7.66 25.23
N ASP A 360 -1.31 7.29 26.25
CA ASP A 360 -1.32 8.04 27.50
C ASP A 360 0.05 8.00 28.21
N GLY A 361 0.26 8.92 29.16
CA GLY A 361 1.56 9.08 29.82
C GLY A 361 2.02 7.86 30.62
N ASP A 362 1.08 7.08 31.16
CA ASP A 362 1.38 5.88 31.96
C ASP A 362 1.79 4.73 31.04
N MET A 363 1.12 4.56 29.90
CA MET A 363 1.45 3.59 28.86
C MET A 363 2.79 3.92 28.18
N GLN A 364 3.05 5.21 27.89
CA GLN A 364 4.37 5.65 27.42
C GLN A 364 5.46 5.27 28.42
N GLN A 365 5.26 5.51 29.71
CA GLN A 365 6.24 5.15 30.74
C GLN A 365 6.41 3.62 30.87
N ALA A 366 5.32 2.85 30.73
CA ALA A 366 5.38 1.39 30.75
C ALA A 366 6.17 0.83 29.56
N PHE A 367 5.92 1.34 28.35
CA PHE A 367 6.64 0.96 27.14
C PHE A 367 8.13 1.33 27.23
N VAL A 368 8.48 2.52 27.73
CA VAL A 368 9.88 2.93 27.92
C VAL A 368 10.60 1.98 28.89
N LYS A 369 10.01 1.65 30.04
CA LYS A 369 10.60 0.69 31.00
C LYS A 369 10.83 -0.68 30.37
N GLU A 370 9.88 -1.15 29.55
CA GLU A 370 10.00 -2.46 28.90
C GLU A 370 11.07 -2.46 27.80
N VAL A 371 11.12 -1.43 26.96
CA VAL A 371 12.17 -1.25 25.95
C VAL A 371 13.55 -1.07 26.60
N GLU A 372 13.66 -0.40 27.75
CA GLU A 372 14.89 -0.34 28.55
C GLU A 372 15.35 -1.71 29.07
N ARG A 373 14.42 -2.57 29.50
CA ARG A 373 14.74 -3.94 29.94
C ARG A 373 15.17 -4.81 28.76
N VAL A 374 14.33 -4.88 27.74
CA VAL A 374 14.50 -5.76 26.57
C VAL A 374 15.61 -5.28 25.63
N GLY A 375 15.93 -3.99 25.62
CA GLY A 375 17.13 -3.46 24.96
C GLY A 375 18.46 -3.98 25.54
N ARG A 376 18.44 -4.65 26.70
CA ARG A 376 19.61 -5.27 27.35
C ARG A 376 19.55 -6.80 27.35
N ASP A 377 18.67 -7.39 26.54
CA ASP A 377 18.48 -8.84 26.45
C ASP A 377 19.77 -9.60 26.10
N THR A 378 19.89 -10.86 26.53
CA THR A 378 21.01 -11.72 26.11
C THR A 378 20.92 -12.03 24.60
N VAL A 379 19.71 -12.13 24.06
CA VAL A 379 19.42 -12.51 22.68
C VAL A 379 19.46 -11.30 21.74
N TYR A 380 20.38 -11.33 20.78
CA TYR A 380 20.65 -10.17 19.92
C TYR A 380 19.48 -9.76 19.02
N TRP A 381 18.65 -10.70 18.56
CA TRP A 381 17.53 -10.39 17.67
C TRP A 381 16.35 -9.75 18.43
N VAL A 382 16.26 -10.00 19.74
CA VAL A 382 15.36 -9.29 20.65
C VAL A 382 15.86 -7.85 20.86
N ARG A 383 17.16 -7.65 21.15
CA ARG A 383 17.76 -6.29 21.23
C ARG A 383 17.63 -5.50 19.93
N ARG A 384 17.75 -6.16 18.77
CA ARG A 384 17.51 -5.57 17.44
C ARG A 384 16.10 -5.01 17.31
N GLU A 385 15.08 -5.74 17.77
CA GLU A 385 13.70 -5.26 17.73
C GLU A 385 13.44 -4.13 18.72
N ALA A 386 14.03 -4.21 19.93
CA ALA A 386 13.98 -3.13 20.92
C ALA A 386 14.54 -1.81 20.38
N SER A 387 15.53 -1.86 19.47
CA SER A 387 16.04 -0.68 18.76
C SER A 387 14.99 0.01 17.88
N PHE A 388 14.12 -0.75 17.20
CA PHE A 388 13.02 -0.17 16.41
C PHE A 388 11.93 0.41 17.33
N ALA A 389 11.61 -0.27 18.43
CA ALA A 389 10.68 0.23 19.45
C ALA A 389 11.17 1.54 20.09
N LEU A 390 12.47 1.64 20.42
CA LEU A 390 13.12 2.87 20.88
C LEU A 390 12.98 4.01 19.87
N GLY A 391 13.23 3.73 18.58
CA GLY A 391 13.10 4.73 17.51
C GLY A 391 11.67 5.23 17.30
N ALA A 392 10.66 4.39 17.54
CA ALA A 392 9.26 4.79 17.55
C ALA A 392 8.92 5.63 18.80
N LEU A 393 9.30 5.16 20.00
CA LEU A 393 9.03 5.86 21.27
C LEU A 393 9.65 7.25 21.32
N ALA A 394 10.88 7.41 20.83
CA ALA A 394 11.56 8.71 20.80
C ALA A 394 10.76 9.83 20.10
N LYS A 395 9.85 9.48 19.18
CA LYS A 395 8.99 10.42 18.46
C LYS A 395 7.79 10.92 19.27
N VAL A 396 7.36 10.19 20.30
CA VAL A 396 6.11 10.47 21.05
C VAL A 396 6.33 10.85 22.52
N VAL A 397 7.43 10.41 23.15
CA VAL A 397 7.66 10.64 24.58
C VAL A 397 8.23 12.03 24.89
N PRO A 398 8.05 12.53 26.15
CA PRO A 398 8.67 13.78 26.60
C PRO A 398 10.19 13.78 26.43
N GLU A 399 10.77 14.97 26.24
CA GLU A 399 12.19 15.12 25.92
C GLU A 399 13.09 14.65 27.07
N GLU A 400 12.64 14.87 28.29
CA GLU A 400 13.27 14.42 29.53
C GLU A 400 13.44 12.89 29.54
N VAL A 401 12.44 12.15 29.04
CA VAL A 401 12.45 10.68 28.96
C VAL A 401 13.38 10.20 27.84
N VAL A 402 13.45 10.94 26.72
CA VAL A 402 14.46 10.65 25.69
C VAL A 402 15.86 10.81 26.25
N LEU A 403 16.13 11.90 26.99
CA LEU A 403 17.44 12.20 27.55
C LEU A 403 17.84 11.28 28.72
N SER A 404 16.90 10.90 29.61
CA SER A 404 17.19 10.10 30.81
C SER A 404 17.28 8.60 30.54
N SER A 405 16.56 8.10 29.53
CA SER A 405 16.31 6.66 29.33
C SER A 405 16.65 6.19 27.92
N LEU A 406 16.03 6.77 26.88
CA LEU A 406 16.19 6.26 25.51
C LEU A 406 17.58 6.55 24.92
N LEU A 407 18.16 7.73 25.17
CA LEU A 407 19.50 8.07 24.70
C LEU A 407 20.59 7.18 25.34
N PRO A 408 20.62 6.95 26.66
CA PRO A 408 21.52 5.95 27.27
C PRO A 408 21.35 4.53 26.73
N LEU A 409 20.12 4.10 26.41
CA LEU A 409 19.91 2.80 25.76
C LEU A 409 20.47 2.80 24.33
N PHE A 410 20.16 3.84 23.55
CA PHE A 410 20.68 4.01 22.18
C PHE A 410 22.22 3.98 22.13
N ASP A 411 22.88 4.65 23.07
CA ASP A 411 24.35 4.65 23.18
C ASP A 411 24.93 3.26 23.47
N SER A 412 24.19 2.36 24.11
CA SER A 412 24.60 0.96 24.26
C SER A 412 24.34 0.12 23.00
N LEU A 413 23.21 0.33 22.32
CA LEU A 413 22.83 -0.43 21.12
C LEU A 413 23.68 -0.08 19.89
N LYS A 414 24.05 1.21 19.72
CA LYS A 414 24.88 1.66 18.59
C LYS A 414 26.31 1.08 18.63
N TRP A 415 26.77 0.65 19.81
CA TRP A 415 28.07 0.01 20.03
C TRP A 415 27.98 -1.48 20.40
N ASP A 416 26.83 -2.12 20.16
CA ASP A 416 26.62 -3.55 20.44
C ASP A 416 27.66 -4.44 19.76
N SER A 417 28.04 -5.56 20.37
CA SER A 417 28.99 -6.51 19.77
C SER A 417 28.45 -7.15 18.48
N VAL A 418 27.13 -7.32 18.37
CA VAL A 418 26.46 -7.93 17.22
C VAL A 418 26.06 -6.88 16.20
N TRP A 419 26.54 -7.05 14.97
CA TRP A 419 26.35 -6.08 13.88
C TRP A 419 24.87 -5.82 13.54
N HIS A 420 24.00 -6.83 13.67
CA HIS A 420 22.56 -6.69 13.46
C HIS A 420 21.94 -5.61 14.34
N VAL A 421 22.40 -5.49 15.60
CA VAL A 421 21.88 -4.52 16.57
C VAL A 421 22.40 -3.11 16.26
N ARG A 422 23.70 -2.99 15.93
CA ARG A 422 24.28 -1.72 15.45
C ARG A 422 23.61 -1.22 14.18
N HIS A 423 23.26 -2.14 13.26
CA HIS A 423 22.49 -1.83 12.06
C HIS A 423 21.09 -1.30 12.39
N SER A 424 20.32 -1.97 13.27
CA SER A 424 19.00 -1.46 13.68
C SER A 424 19.06 -0.12 14.42
N ALA A 425 20.15 0.16 15.16
CA ALA A 425 20.33 1.43 15.86
C ALA A 425 20.36 2.63 14.89
N LEU A 426 20.94 2.47 13.69
CA LEU A 426 21.01 3.54 12.69
C LEU A 426 19.65 4.11 12.27
N PHE A 427 18.60 3.27 12.27
CA PHE A 427 17.23 3.69 11.94
C PHE A 427 16.49 4.35 13.11
N ALA A 428 16.99 4.20 14.34
CA ALA A 428 16.50 4.94 15.50
C ALA A 428 17.21 6.30 15.70
N LEU A 429 18.42 6.46 15.14
CA LEU A 429 19.25 7.67 15.29
C LEU A 429 18.51 8.97 14.89
N PRO A 430 17.83 9.09 13.73
CA PRO A 430 17.17 10.34 13.35
C PRO A 430 16.07 10.77 14.34
N ALA A 431 15.32 9.81 14.88
CA ALA A 431 14.29 10.04 15.88
C ALA A 431 14.86 10.56 17.19
N ILE A 432 16.00 10.02 17.64
CA ILE A 432 16.74 10.53 18.80
C ILE A 432 17.27 11.94 18.52
N LEU A 433 17.97 12.15 17.40
CA LEU A 433 18.59 13.43 17.03
C LEU A 433 17.60 14.59 17.03
N ALA A 434 16.39 14.39 16.49
CA ALA A 434 15.33 15.39 16.46
C ALA A 434 14.88 15.88 17.87
N ARG A 435 15.18 15.13 18.93
CA ARG A 435 14.83 15.43 20.33
C ARG A 435 16.03 15.94 21.15
N LEU A 436 17.21 16.07 20.56
CA LEU A 436 18.40 16.60 21.24
C LEU A 436 18.57 18.10 20.99
N SER A 437 19.21 18.79 21.95
CA SER A 437 19.70 20.16 21.75
C SER A 437 20.72 20.23 20.60
N PRO A 438 20.88 21.37 19.90
CA PRO A 438 21.76 21.47 18.72
C PRO A 438 23.19 20.97 18.92
N SER A 439 23.80 21.25 20.08
CA SER A 439 25.16 20.81 20.41
C SER A 439 25.24 19.29 20.61
N GLN A 440 24.29 18.71 21.35
CA GLN A 440 24.22 17.26 21.56
C GLN A 440 23.89 16.53 20.26
N ARG A 441 22.95 17.05 19.46
CA ARG A 441 22.59 16.53 18.13
C ARG A 441 23.81 16.46 17.23
N ARG A 442 24.57 17.56 17.14
CA ARG A 442 25.82 17.66 16.37
C ARG A 442 26.86 16.64 16.83
N GLN A 443 27.09 16.53 18.13
CA GLN A 443 28.04 15.56 18.69
C GLN A 443 27.63 14.11 18.39
N VAL A 444 26.41 13.71 18.78
CA VAL A 444 25.92 12.32 18.64
C VAL A 444 25.85 11.90 17.18
N ALA A 445 25.40 12.78 16.27
CA ALA A 445 25.34 12.48 14.85
C ALA A 445 26.74 12.22 14.25
N VAL A 446 27.69 13.14 14.48
CA VAL A 446 29.06 13.01 13.93
C VAL A 446 29.79 11.80 14.53
N GLU A 447 29.72 11.60 15.85
CA GLU A 447 30.33 10.45 16.53
C GLU A 447 29.80 9.11 15.98
N THR A 448 28.47 8.97 15.90
CA THR A 448 27.83 7.71 15.49
C THR A 448 28.07 7.42 14.01
N VAL A 449 27.85 8.40 13.14
CA VAL A 449 28.00 8.22 11.68
C VAL A 449 29.47 8.01 11.29
N ALA A 450 30.41 8.80 11.85
CA ALA A 450 31.82 8.67 11.50
C ALA A 450 32.36 7.28 11.86
N ALA A 451 32.08 6.78 13.06
CA ALA A 451 32.53 5.46 13.49
C ALA A 451 31.88 4.34 12.65
N LEU A 452 30.55 4.33 12.53
CA LEU A 452 29.82 3.24 11.86
C LEU A 452 30.03 3.25 10.33
N SER A 453 30.39 4.39 9.71
CA SER A 453 30.84 4.42 8.31
C SER A 453 32.12 3.59 8.07
N THR A 454 32.85 3.29 9.14
CA THR A 454 34.07 2.45 9.14
C THR A 454 33.88 1.10 9.83
N ASP A 455 32.62 0.69 10.11
CA ASP A 455 32.32 -0.59 10.75
C ASP A 455 32.94 -1.77 9.98
N GLN A 456 33.33 -2.82 10.70
CA GLN A 456 33.89 -4.03 10.12
C GLN A 456 32.87 -4.73 9.20
N ASN A 457 31.60 -4.75 9.60
CA ASN A 457 30.52 -5.38 8.84
C ASN A 457 30.04 -4.47 7.68
N PRO A 458 30.00 -4.97 6.43
CA PRO A 458 29.55 -4.18 5.29
C PRO A 458 28.11 -3.65 5.41
N THR A 459 27.19 -4.45 5.93
CA THR A 459 25.77 -4.07 6.04
C THR A 459 25.58 -2.88 6.99
N VAL A 460 26.35 -2.79 8.07
CA VAL A 460 26.34 -1.60 8.96
C VAL A 460 26.80 -0.35 8.20
N ARG A 461 27.85 -0.45 7.37
CA ARG A 461 28.32 0.66 6.52
C ARG A 461 27.27 1.08 5.48
N SER A 462 26.59 0.13 4.84
CA SER A 462 25.47 0.42 3.93
C SER A 462 24.30 1.10 4.66
N GLY A 463 23.93 0.60 5.85
CA GLY A 463 22.89 1.20 6.68
C GLY A 463 23.20 2.63 7.12
N VAL A 464 24.48 2.98 7.33
CA VAL A 464 24.87 4.38 7.58
C VAL A 464 24.54 5.26 6.38
N LEU A 465 24.80 4.78 5.17
CA LEU A 465 24.51 5.51 3.94
C LEU A 465 23.01 5.66 3.69
N GLU A 466 22.21 4.65 4.05
CA GLU A 466 20.75 4.67 4.02
C GLU A 466 20.19 5.72 5.00
N ALA A 467 20.66 5.73 6.25
CA ALA A 467 20.23 6.70 7.27
C ALA A 467 20.78 8.12 7.07
N LEU A 468 21.87 8.32 6.33
CA LEU A 468 22.61 9.59 6.25
C LEU A 468 21.77 10.77 5.77
N GLY A 469 20.81 10.55 4.86
CA GLY A 469 19.90 11.60 4.38
C GLY A 469 19.00 12.14 5.48
N GLU A 470 18.39 11.25 6.29
CA GLU A 470 17.52 11.62 7.40
C GLU A 470 18.31 12.21 8.58
N VAL A 471 19.52 11.70 8.83
CA VAL A 471 20.46 12.28 9.81
C VAL A 471 20.84 13.71 9.42
N ILE A 472 21.16 13.98 8.16
CA ILE A 472 21.40 15.36 7.67
C ILE A 472 20.13 16.21 7.84
N TYR A 473 18.95 15.67 7.51
CA TYR A 473 17.67 16.36 7.66
C TYR A 473 17.34 16.79 9.09
N SER A 474 17.83 16.08 10.12
CA SER A 474 17.68 16.49 11.53
C SER A 474 18.32 17.86 11.86
N PHE A 475 19.12 18.43 10.94
CA PHE A 475 19.71 19.77 11.06
C PHE A 475 19.04 20.84 10.19
N ARG A 476 17.88 20.57 9.58
CA ARG A 476 17.17 21.53 8.71
C ARG A 476 16.89 22.87 9.39
N ASP A 477 16.46 22.82 10.66
CA ASP A 477 16.11 23.99 11.47
C ASP A 477 17.25 24.38 12.44
N ASP A 478 18.46 23.82 12.26
CA ASP A 478 19.66 24.18 13.03
C ASP A 478 20.29 25.46 12.44
N PRO A 479 20.58 26.50 13.24
CA PRO A 479 21.09 27.77 12.73
C PRO A 479 22.49 27.67 12.10
N ASP A 480 23.30 26.68 12.50
CA ASP A 480 24.62 26.41 11.92
C ASP A 480 24.54 25.38 10.78
N GLY A 481 23.35 24.80 10.53
CA GLY A 481 23.10 23.77 9.52
C GLY A 481 23.82 22.44 9.79
N PRO A 482 23.77 21.49 8.83
CA PRO A 482 24.35 20.16 9.02
C PRO A 482 25.88 20.22 9.15
N PRO A 483 26.49 19.35 9.98
CA PRO A 483 27.94 19.21 10.11
C PRO A 483 28.60 18.89 8.76
N GLN A 484 29.71 19.55 8.46
CA GLN A 484 30.36 19.43 7.15
C GLN A 484 30.92 18.02 6.89
N GLU A 485 31.28 17.31 7.96
CA GLU A 485 31.70 15.91 7.94
C GLU A 485 30.61 15.00 7.35
N LEU A 486 29.34 15.20 7.74
CA LEU A 486 28.20 14.43 7.24
C LEU A 486 27.90 14.77 5.77
N VAL A 487 27.97 16.06 5.42
CA VAL A 487 27.80 16.53 4.04
C VAL A 487 28.89 15.95 3.12
N HIS A 488 30.15 15.95 3.55
CA HIS A 488 31.26 15.34 2.80
C HIS A 488 31.08 13.81 2.66
N LEU A 489 30.64 13.13 3.73
CA LEU A 489 30.37 11.69 3.69
C LEU A 489 29.24 11.34 2.71
N PHE A 490 28.24 12.22 2.56
CA PHE A 490 27.15 12.07 1.58
C PHE A 490 27.60 12.34 0.15
N LEU A 491 28.34 13.44 -0.07
CA LEU A 491 28.84 13.82 -1.40
C LEU A 491 29.85 12.82 -1.97
N GLY A 492 30.60 12.11 -1.12
CA GLY A 492 31.68 11.24 -1.55
C GLY A 492 32.92 12.01 -2.01
N ARG A 493 33.92 11.33 -2.56
CA ARG A 493 35.17 11.97 -2.98
C ARG A 493 35.21 12.19 -4.48
N LYS A 494 35.86 13.27 -4.90
CA LYS A 494 36.12 13.54 -6.33
C LYS A 494 37.02 12.48 -6.99
N GLU A 495 37.73 11.68 -6.19
CA GLU A 495 38.53 10.53 -6.61
C GLU A 495 37.64 9.33 -7.01
N ASP A 496 36.53 9.09 -6.30
CA ASP A 496 35.60 7.99 -6.60
C ASP A 496 34.99 8.15 -7.99
N ARG A 497 34.75 9.39 -8.41
CA ARG A 497 34.40 9.74 -9.80
C ARG A 497 35.49 9.29 -10.78
N ARG A 498 36.76 9.62 -10.53
CA ARG A 498 37.87 9.23 -11.42
C ARG A 498 38.02 7.71 -11.51
N VAL A 499 37.77 7.00 -10.41
CA VAL A 499 37.74 5.53 -10.40
C VAL A 499 36.59 4.99 -11.24
N ARG A 500 35.36 5.51 -11.05
CA ARG A 500 34.17 5.14 -11.83
C ARG A 500 34.32 5.45 -13.33
N ASP A 501 34.91 6.59 -13.66
CA ASP A 501 35.17 7.04 -15.03
C ASP A 501 36.41 6.33 -15.66
N GLY A 502 37.01 5.36 -14.96
CA GLY A 502 38.16 4.57 -15.45
C GLY A 502 39.49 5.32 -15.53
N GLN A 503 39.57 6.53 -14.98
CA GLN A 503 40.74 7.42 -15.00
C GLN A 503 41.76 7.09 -13.91
N GLN A 504 41.38 6.32 -12.89
CA GLN A 504 42.24 5.96 -11.75
C GLN A 504 41.91 4.55 -11.25
N THR A 505 42.94 3.78 -10.87
CA THR A 505 42.75 2.47 -10.23
C THR A 505 42.37 2.64 -8.75
N PRO A 506 41.40 1.86 -8.21
CA PRO A 506 41.02 1.97 -6.80
C PRO A 506 42.18 1.61 -5.87
N THR A 507 42.36 2.39 -4.81
CA THR A 507 43.44 2.24 -3.84
C THR A 507 42.99 1.53 -2.57
N ALA A 508 43.57 0.34 -2.33
CA ALA A 508 43.73 -0.39 -1.06
C ALA A 508 42.53 -0.53 -0.09
N ASN A 509 42.23 -1.79 0.26
CA ASN A 509 41.18 -2.22 1.20
C ASN A 509 41.23 -1.56 2.59
N SER A 510 40.50 -0.46 2.80
CA SER A 510 40.14 0.02 4.14
C SER A 510 38.62 0.14 4.29
N PRO A 511 38.05 0.08 5.51
CA PRO A 511 36.58 0.08 5.68
C PRO A 511 35.89 1.31 5.07
N ILE A 512 36.51 2.49 5.13
CA ILE A 512 35.96 3.72 4.54
C ILE A 512 36.01 3.71 3.01
N GLU A 513 37.01 3.07 2.38
CA GLU A 513 37.04 2.86 0.93
C GLU A 513 35.85 1.99 0.50
N SER A 514 35.54 0.94 1.29
CA SER A 514 34.38 0.07 1.04
C SER A 514 33.03 0.76 1.26
N PHE A 515 32.96 1.86 2.03
CA PHE A 515 31.75 2.68 2.16
C PHE A 515 31.54 3.59 0.94
N TYR A 516 32.61 4.17 0.37
CA TYR A 516 32.50 4.97 -0.85
C TYR A 516 32.30 4.11 -2.10
N ALA A 517 32.89 2.91 -2.14
CA ALA A 517 32.75 1.94 -3.23
C ALA A 517 31.50 1.03 -3.15
N ASP A 518 30.56 1.31 -2.23
CA ASP A 518 29.33 0.52 -2.09
C ASP A 518 28.50 0.58 -3.40
N PRO A 519 28.17 -0.57 -4.04
CA PRO A 519 27.43 -0.59 -5.30
C PRO A 519 26.00 -0.03 -5.19
N LYS A 520 25.39 -0.02 -4.00
CA LYS A 520 24.07 0.57 -3.75
C LYS A 520 24.13 2.10 -3.63
N ARG A 521 25.32 2.69 -3.41
CA ARG A 521 25.50 4.14 -3.15
C ARG A 521 24.79 5.06 -4.13
N PRO A 522 24.87 4.88 -5.46
CA PRO A 522 24.19 5.76 -6.41
C PRO A 522 22.67 5.85 -6.19
N LEU A 523 22.03 4.72 -5.88
CA LEU A 523 20.58 4.64 -5.66
C LEU A 523 20.20 5.22 -4.31
N ILE A 524 20.93 4.89 -3.24
CA ILE A 524 20.70 5.42 -1.91
C ILE A 524 20.89 6.95 -1.90
N CYS A 525 21.97 7.46 -2.50
CA CYS A 525 22.19 8.91 -2.62
C CYS A 525 21.12 9.59 -3.48
N ALA A 526 20.65 8.97 -4.57
CA ALA A 526 19.55 9.51 -5.38
C ALA A 526 18.25 9.62 -4.58
N PHE A 527 17.93 8.62 -3.75
CA PHE A 527 16.74 8.59 -2.89
C PHE A 527 16.82 9.63 -1.77
N ASN A 528 17.99 9.77 -1.13
CA ASN A 528 18.22 10.71 -0.04
C ASN A 528 18.48 12.16 -0.50
N PHE A 529 18.72 12.39 -1.80
CA PHE A 529 19.09 13.71 -2.33
C PHE A 529 18.08 14.83 -2.02
N PRO A 530 16.75 14.64 -2.13
CA PRO A 530 15.76 15.67 -1.82
C PRO A 530 15.81 16.12 -0.36
N ALA A 531 16.03 15.20 0.59
CA ALA A 531 16.15 15.53 2.01
C ALA A 531 17.41 16.37 2.29
N VAL A 532 18.54 16.01 1.68
CA VAL A 532 19.80 16.76 1.78
C VAL A 532 19.66 18.16 1.14
N VAL A 533 19.03 18.26 -0.03
CA VAL A 533 18.73 19.54 -0.70
C VAL A 533 17.78 20.41 0.13
N LEU A 534 16.75 19.82 0.75
CA LEU A 534 15.81 20.52 1.64
C LEU A 534 16.49 21.07 2.90
N THR A 535 17.55 20.40 3.36
CA THR A 535 18.35 20.81 4.53
C THR A 535 19.33 21.93 4.19
N LEU A 536 20.07 21.79 3.08
CA LEU A 536 21.08 22.78 2.67
C LEU A 536 20.49 23.98 1.92
N GLY A 537 19.29 23.84 1.35
CA GLY A 537 18.57 24.88 0.62
C GLY A 537 19.26 25.37 -0.67
N ALA A 538 18.59 26.30 -1.37
CA ALA A 538 19.12 26.91 -2.60
C ALA A 538 20.50 27.57 -2.42
N TYR A 539 20.77 28.14 -1.24
CA TYR A 539 21.97 28.95 -0.99
C TYR A 539 23.27 28.12 -0.95
N ARG A 540 23.19 26.81 -0.67
CA ARG A 540 24.31 25.85 -0.73
C ARG A 540 24.19 24.84 -1.88
N TRP A 541 23.32 25.08 -2.87
CA TRP A 541 23.17 24.19 -4.03
C TRP A 541 24.51 23.94 -4.74
N THR A 542 25.41 24.92 -4.77
CA THR A 542 26.76 24.80 -5.36
C THR A 542 27.62 23.68 -4.76
N GLU A 543 27.40 23.29 -3.50
CA GLU A 543 28.08 22.14 -2.88
C GLU A 543 27.50 20.80 -3.34
N LEU A 544 26.18 20.75 -3.60
CA LEU A 544 25.46 19.53 -3.99
C LEU A 544 25.46 19.30 -5.51
N ARG A 545 25.55 20.37 -6.29
CA ARG A 545 25.38 20.38 -7.76
C ARG A 545 26.23 19.35 -8.49
N GLU A 546 27.53 19.29 -8.21
CA GLU A 546 28.42 18.34 -8.90
C GLU A 546 28.01 16.88 -8.62
N ALA A 547 27.69 16.56 -7.36
CA ALA A 547 27.24 15.21 -6.99
C ALA A 547 25.89 14.86 -7.62
N TYR A 548 24.93 15.80 -7.68
CA TYR A 548 23.64 15.57 -8.33
C TYR A 548 23.79 15.21 -9.81
N ILE A 549 24.54 16.03 -10.56
CA ILE A 549 24.80 15.81 -12.00
C ILE A 549 25.59 14.52 -12.22
N ASP A 550 26.56 14.22 -11.36
CA ASP A 550 27.34 12.98 -11.46
C ASP A 550 26.49 11.74 -11.19
N ILE A 551 25.55 11.76 -10.24
CA ILE A 551 24.61 10.66 -10.02
C ILE A 551 23.60 10.56 -11.18
N ALA A 552 23.10 11.70 -11.69
CA ALA A 552 22.20 11.74 -12.85
C ALA A 552 22.84 11.19 -14.15
N SER A 553 24.18 11.21 -14.24
CA SER A 553 24.90 10.62 -15.37
C SER A 553 24.99 9.08 -15.35
N ILE A 554 24.64 8.44 -14.22
CA ILE A 554 24.79 6.99 -14.05
C ILE A 554 23.70 6.24 -14.83
N ASN A 555 24.12 5.32 -15.69
CA ASN A 555 23.25 4.49 -16.53
C ASN A 555 22.59 3.33 -15.75
N ALA A 556 21.88 3.64 -14.67
CA ALA A 556 21.12 2.69 -13.87
C ALA A 556 19.64 3.12 -13.80
N ILE A 557 18.74 2.18 -14.08
CA ILE A 557 17.30 2.46 -14.28
C ILE A 557 16.70 3.07 -13.01
N ASP A 558 16.92 2.46 -11.84
CA ASP A 558 16.36 2.94 -10.57
C ASP A 558 16.95 4.28 -10.11
N VAL A 559 18.22 4.57 -10.45
CA VAL A 559 18.84 5.88 -10.20
C VAL A 559 18.14 6.95 -11.05
N ARG A 560 17.99 6.73 -12.36
CA ARG A 560 17.28 7.67 -13.25
C ARG A 560 15.82 7.85 -12.86
N LYS A 561 15.12 6.77 -12.50
CA LYS A 561 13.72 6.76 -12.06
C LYS A 561 13.55 7.59 -10.79
N THR A 562 14.39 7.38 -9.78
CA THR A 562 14.38 8.10 -8.50
C THR A 562 14.69 9.60 -8.67
N LEU A 563 15.69 9.94 -9.48
CA LEU A 563 16.00 11.36 -9.76
C LEU A 563 14.91 12.04 -10.61
N ALA A 564 14.33 11.35 -11.59
CA ALA A 564 13.21 11.87 -12.38
C ALA A 564 11.96 12.12 -11.53
N ALA A 565 11.67 11.22 -10.57
CA ALA A 565 10.52 11.33 -9.67
C ALA A 565 10.66 12.47 -8.64
N SER A 566 11.87 12.85 -8.27
CA SER A 566 12.16 13.92 -7.30
C SER A 566 12.52 15.27 -7.94
N LEU A 567 12.63 15.33 -9.27
CA LEU A 567 13.14 16.49 -10.01
C LEU A 567 12.31 17.77 -9.76
N GLY A 568 10.99 17.66 -9.73
CA GLY A 568 10.09 18.79 -9.44
C GLY A 568 10.25 19.36 -8.04
N GLU A 569 10.38 18.50 -7.02
CA GLU A 569 10.58 18.93 -5.62
C GLU A 569 11.97 19.56 -5.41
N ILE A 570 13.02 18.97 -6.00
CA ILE A 570 14.36 19.58 -5.98
C ILE A 570 14.32 20.95 -6.66
N ALA A 571 13.63 21.10 -7.79
CA ALA A 571 13.47 22.39 -8.48
C ALA A 571 12.82 23.46 -7.57
N LYS A 572 11.73 23.11 -6.86
CA LYS A 572 11.06 24.01 -5.90
C LYS A 572 12.01 24.50 -4.81
N ILE A 573 12.92 23.65 -4.33
CA ILE A 573 13.87 24.00 -3.27
C ILE A 573 15.03 24.85 -3.78
N ILE A 574 15.64 24.50 -4.93
CA ILE A 574 16.85 25.18 -5.43
C ILE A 574 16.55 26.48 -6.19
N GLY A 575 15.29 26.70 -6.58
CA GLY A 575 14.82 27.90 -7.26
C GLY A 575 15.03 27.90 -8.78
N PRO A 576 14.40 28.85 -9.49
CA PRO A 576 14.25 28.84 -10.95
C PRO A 576 15.57 28.82 -11.71
N GLU A 577 16.55 29.64 -11.30
CA GLU A 577 17.81 29.78 -12.05
C GLU A 577 18.68 28.52 -11.95
N ASN A 578 18.79 27.92 -10.76
CA ASN A 578 19.49 26.65 -10.58
C ASN A 578 18.75 25.51 -11.32
N ALA A 579 17.41 25.47 -11.22
CA ALA A 579 16.58 24.48 -11.90
C ALA A 579 16.73 24.52 -13.43
N LYS A 580 16.73 25.71 -14.03
CA LYS A 580 16.98 25.90 -15.48
C LYS A 580 18.36 25.41 -15.90
N ASN A 581 19.40 25.79 -15.16
CA ASN A 581 20.79 25.50 -15.52
C ASN A 581 21.16 24.01 -15.36
N ASP A 582 20.64 23.36 -14.32
CA ASP A 582 21.14 22.04 -13.90
C ASP A 582 20.12 20.90 -14.08
N LEU A 583 18.83 21.14 -13.88
CA LEU A 583 17.81 20.06 -13.91
C LEU A 583 17.20 19.84 -15.28
N VAL A 584 17.14 20.86 -16.15
CA VAL A 584 16.53 20.76 -17.49
C VAL A 584 17.18 19.64 -18.32
N ASN A 585 18.51 19.52 -18.29
CA ASN A 585 19.21 18.44 -19.00
C ASN A 585 18.90 17.05 -18.40
N VAL A 586 18.75 16.96 -17.07
CA VAL A 586 18.39 15.69 -16.42
C VAL A 586 16.99 15.26 -16.85
N TRP A 587 16.01 16.18 -16.87
CA TRP A 587 14.68 15.91 -17.41
C TRP A 587 14.71 15.45 -18.87
N TRP A 588 15.53 16.08 -19.72
CA TRP A 588 15.72 15.68 -21.12
C TRP A 588 16.28 14.27 -21.26
N VAL A 589 17.25 13.87 -20.44
CA VAL A 589 17.78 12.50 -20.42
C VAL A 589 16.69 11.52 -19.96
N SER A 590 15.89 11.88 -18.95
CA SER A 590 14.82 11.01 -18.43
C SER A 590 13.68 10.79 -19.43
N ILE A 591 13.21 11.82 -20.14
CA ILE A 591 12.14 11.65 -21.15
C ILE A 591 12.63 10.93 -22.42
N GLN A 592 13.94 10.92 -22.68
CA GLN A 592 14.57 10.22 -23.81
C GLN A 592 15.08 8.81 -23.44
N SER A 593 14.95 8.38 -22.18
CA SER A 593 15.35 7.06 -21.70
C SER A 593 14.65 5.93 -22.48
N GLU A 594 15.29 4.78 -22.70
CA GLU A 594 14.67 3.64 -23.40
C GLU A 594 13.62 2.92 -22.51
N GLU A 595 13.72 3.06 -21.20
CA GLU A 595 12.83 2.46 -20.19
C GLU A 595 11.58 3.32 -19.95
N ASP A 596 10.39 2.72 -20.01
CA ASP A 596 9.12 3.42 -19.84
C ASP A 596 8.90 3.94 -18.42
N GLU A 597 9.33 3.20 -17.38
CA GLU A 597 9.25 3.69 -15.98
C GLU A 597 9.95 5.04 -15.77
N VAL A 598 11.11 5.25 -16.40
CA VAL A 598 11.88 6.51 -16.29
C VAL A 598 11.16 7.64 -17.03
N ARG A 599 10.63 7.36 -18.23
CA ARG A 599 9.85 8.34 -19.01
C ARG A 599 8.55 8.71 -18.31
N MET A 600 7.86 7.76 -17.68
CA MET A 600 6.67 8.03 -16.86
C MET A 600 6.98 9.01 -15.73
N LYS A 601 8.08 8.81 -14.98
CA LYS A 601 8.47 9.76 -13.92
C LYS A 601 8.86 11.15 -14.44
N ALA A 602 9.41 11.26 -15.65
CA ALA A 602 9.63 12.56 -16.29
C ALA A 602 8.33 13.25 -16.71
N ILE A 603 7.28 12.50 -17.09
CA ILE A 603 5.96 13.05 -17.43
C ILE A 603 5.21 13.48 -16.16
N GLU A 604 5.20 12.64 -15.10
CA GLU A 604 4.55 12.93 -13.82
C GLU A 604 5.03 14.25 -13.21
N THR A 605 6.35 14.46 -13.12
CA THR A 605 6.93 15.65 -12.49
C THR A 605 6.92 16.91 -13.37
N LEU A 606 6.47 16.82 -14.62
CA LEU A 606 6.53 17.93 -15.57
C LEU A 606 5.68 19.14 -15.12
N HIS A 607 4.55 18.92 -14.44
CA HIS A 607 3.72 20.04 -13.96
C HIS A 607 4.47 20.92 -12.95
N ASP A 608 4.97 20.31 -11.87
CA ASP A 608 5.72 20.98 -10.82
C ASP A 608 7.01 21.60 -11.34
N PHE A 609 7.72 20.87 -12.21
CA PHE A 609 8.97 21.37 -12.79
C PHE A 609 8.74 22.56 -13.74
N ALA A 610 7.74 22.47 -14.62
CA ALA A 610 7.36 23.57 -15.53
C ALA A 610 7.01 24.86 -14.78
N ALA A 611 6.32 24.73 -13.64
CA ALA A 611 5.97 25.87 -12.79
C ALA A 611 7.18 26.60 -12.19
N VAL A 612 8.29 25.90 -11.98
CA VAL A 612 9.55 26.49 -11.48
C VAL A 612 10.39 27.10 -12.60
N VAL A 613 10.53 26.42 -13.75
CA VAL A 613 11.44 26.90 -14.83
C VAL A 613 10.83 28.01 -15.69
N GLY A 614 9.51 28.19 -15.66
CA GLY A 614 8.79 29.25 -16.39
C GLY A 614 8.48 28.92 -17.85
N ASN A 615 7.57 29.70 -18.43
CA ASN A 615 6.80 29.35 -19.63
C ASN A 615 7.63 29.03 -20.88
N GLU A 616 8.73 29.75 -21.12
CA GLU A 616 9.61 29.52 -22.28
C GLU A 616 10.21 28.10 -22.23
N VAL A 617 10.77 27.74 -21.07
CA VAL A 617 11.37 26.42 -20.86
C VAL A 617 10.27 25.37 -20.80
N ALA A 618 9.18 25.59 -20.06
CA ALA A 618 8.02 24.69 -19.98
C ALA A 618 7.46 24.32 -21.36
N SER A 619 7.31 25.31 -22.25
CA SER A 619 6.89 25.11 -23.64
C SER A 619 7.88 24.26 -24.44
N SER A 620 9.17 24.34 -24.14
CA SER A 620 10.20 23.47 -24.70
C SER A 620 10.11 22.04 -24.18
N LEU A 621 9.86 21.84 -22.87
CA LEU A 621 9.69 20.51 -22.27
C LEU A 621 8.44 19.80 -22.82
N VAL A 622 7.29 20.49 -22.91
CA VAL A 622 6.05 19.94 -23.51
C VAL A 622 6.24 19.61 -25.00
N ARG A 623 7.01 20.43 -25.74
CA ARG A 623 7.45 20.08 -27.11
C ARG A 623 8.30 18.80 -27.13
N GLY A 624 9.09 18.57 -26.09
CA GLY A 624 9.83 17.33 -25.86
C GLY A 624 8.95 16.09 -25.77
N VAL A 625 7.91 16.15 -24.93
CA VAL A 625 6.91 15.08 -24.79
C VAL A 625 6.27 14.75 -26.16
N LEU A 626 5.86 15.78 -26.91
CA LEU A 626 5.30 15.63 -28.26
C LEU A 626 6.32 15.02 -29.26
N THR A 627 7.60 15.40 -29.18
CA THR A 627 8.67 14.82 -30.02
C THR A 627 8.85 13.33 -29.73
N VAL A 628 8.96 12.93 -28.45
CA VAL A 628 9.14 11.53 -28.03
C VAL A 628 7.93 10.67 -28.42
N TRP A 629 6.70 11.23 -28.40
CA TRP A 629 5.52 10.57 -28.97
C TRP A 629 5.63 10.44 -30.50
N ASN A 630 6.01 11.51 -31.22
CA ASN A 630 6.16 11.50 -32.67
C ASN A 630 7.20 10.47 -33.17
N GLU A 631 8.28 10.27 -32.43
CA GLU A 631 9.33 9.29 -32.72
C GLU A 631 8.91 7.84 -32.42
N GLY A 632 7.75 7.61 -31.80
CA GLY A 632 7.26 6.28 -31.45
C GLY A 632 7.97 5.64 -30.25
N ARG A 633 8.66 6.44 -29.41
CA ARG A 633 9.35 5.97 -28.19
C ARG A 633 8.37 5.58 -27.08
N LEU A 634 7.22 6.23 -27.00
CA LEU A 634 6.14 5.94 -26.02
C LEU A 634 5.37 4.65 -26.35
N ARG A 635 6.06 3.52 -26.25
CA ARG A 635 5.52 2.19 -26.60
C ARG A 635 4.41 1.76 -25.64
N SER A 636 4.56 2.05 -24.35
CA SER A 636 3.58 1.70 -23.33
C SER A 636 2.37 2.63 -23.43
N TRP A 637 1.16 2.06 -23.45
CA TRP A 637 -0.06 2.88 -23.52
C TRP A 637 -0.26 3.69 -22.23
N ARG A 638 0.32 3.26 -21.10
CA ARG A 638 0.27 3.97 -19.82
C ARG A 638 0.98 5.31 -19.88
N GLU A 639 2.09 5.41 -20.61
CA GLU A 639 2.80 6.68 -20.83
C GLU A 639 1.91 7.69 -21.57
N ARG A 640 1.18 7.21 -22.58
CA ARG A 640 0.32 8.05 -23.43
C ARG A 640 -0.97 8.45 -22.71
N ASP A 641 -1.55 7.52 -21.94
CA ASP A 641 -2.67 7.80 -21.04
C ASP A 641 -2.29 8.84 -19.97
N LEU A 642 -1.11 8.71 -19.37
CA LEU A 642 -0.56 9.67 -18.41
C LEU A 642 -0.40 11.07 -19.01
N ILE A 643 0.12 11.19 -20.23
CA ILE A 643 0.24 12.49 -20.92
C ILE A 643 -1.13 13.16 -21.09
N GLU A 644 -2.14 12.42 -21.53
CA GLU A 644 -3.49 12.96 -21.71
C GLU A 644 -4.09 13.42 -20.38
N ARG A 645 -3.92 12.65 -19.28
CA ARG A 645 -4.32 13.08 -17.91
C ARG A 645 -3.60 14.34 -17.45
N SER A 646 -2.29 14.41 -17.68
CA SER A 646 -1.44 15.50 -17.19
C SER A 646 -1.60 16.81 -17.99
N MET A 647 -2.17 16.75 -19.20
CA MET A 647 -2.21 17.88 -20.14
C MET A 647 -2.88 19.14 -19.55
N VAL A 648 -3.96 18.96 -18.78
CA VAL A 648 -4.70 20.07 -18.13
C VAL A 648 -3.82 20.82 -17.12
N ASN A 649 -2.93 20.12 -16.43
CA ASN A 649 -2.04 20.71 -15.43
C ASN A 649 -0.94 21.57 -16.08
N TRP A 650 -0.64 21.37 -17.37
CA TRP A 650 0.39 22.16 -18.07
C TRP A 650 -0.13 23.49 -18.60
N LEU A 651 -1.44 23.64 -18.81
CA LEU A 651 -2.08 24.77 -19.51
C LEU A 651 -1.72 26.14 -18.91
N ALA A 652 -1.54 26.23 -17.60
CA ALA A 652 -1.18 27.46 -16.90
C ALA A 652 0.19 28.01 -17.32
N GLN A 653 1.14 27.13 -17.69
CA GLN A 653 2.52 27.47 -18.07
C GLN A 653 2.74 27.50 -19.59
N ILE A 654 1.66 27.40 -20.37
CA ILE A 654 1.69 27.39 -21.84
C ILE A 654 1.30 28.77 -22.39
N ASP A 655 2.28 29.42 -23.01
CA ASP A 655 2.08 30.67 -23.74
C ASP A 655 1.25 30.46 -25.01
N SER A 656 0.67 31.54 -25.54
CA SER A 656 -0.24 31.46 -26.69
C SER A 656 0.39 30.81 -27.93
N ASP A 657 1.69 31.03 -28.17
CA ASP A 657 2.42 30.42 -29.29
C ASP A 657 2.57 28.89 -29.15
N ALA A 658 2.56 28.39 -27.91
CA ALA A 658 2.66 26.97 -27.57
C ALA A 658 1.30 26.24 -27.50
N THR A 659 0.17 26.94 -27.69
CA THR A 659 -1.18 26.37 -27.80
C THR A 659 -1.26 25.24 -28.85
N SER A 660 -0.49 25.37 -29.93
CA SER A 660 -0.38 24.36 -31.00
C SER A 660 0.20 23.01 -30.54
N LEU A 661 1.03 23.00 -29.48
CA LEU A 661 1.61 21.78 -28.91
C LEU A 661 0.53 20.96 -28.18
N ILE A 662 -0.30 21.63 -27.37
CA ILE A 662 -1.42 21.04 -26.64
C ILE A 662 -2.43 20.42 -27.62
N LEU A 663 -2.80 21.16 -28.68
CA LEU A 663 -3.68 20.61 -29.71
C LEU A 663 -3.06 19.40 -30.43
N SER A 664 -1.76 19.43 -30.70
CA SER A 664 -1.05 18.32 -31.36
C SER A 664 -0.99 17.07 -30.47
N LEU A 665 -0.83 17.23 -29.16
CA LEU A 665 -0.90 16.14 -28.18
C LEU A 665 -2.32 15.57 -28.11
N LEU A 666 -3.34 16.43 -27.92
CA LEU A 666 -4.74 16.00 -27.89
C LEU A 666 -5.14 15.19 -29.14
N VAL A 667 -4.74 15.65 -30.33
CA VAL A 667 -5.01 14.90 -31.58
C VAL A 667 -4.29 13.53 -31.58
N LYS A 668 -3.12 13.39 -30.97
CA LYS A 668 -2.46 12.08 -30.78
C LYS A 668 -3.26 11.18 -29.83
N GLY A 669 -3.71 11.70 -28.69
CA GLY A 669 -4.57 10.99 -27.74
C GLY A 669 -5.87 10.50 -28.39
N LEU A 670 -6.58 11.38 -29.09
CA LEU A 670 -7.83 11.07 -29.80
C LEU A 670 -7.63 10.09 -30.97
N GLU A 671 -6.47 10.12 -31.64
CA GLU A 671 -6.16 9.17 -32.72
C GLU A 671 -5.49 7.86 -32.22
N ASP A 672 -5.31 7.65 -30.91
CA ASP A 672 -4.54 6.52 -30.38
C ASP A 672 -5.14 5.15 -30.75
N SER A 673 -4.26 4.16 -30.87
CA SER A 673 -4.62 2.76 -31.10
C SER A 673 -5.46 2.14 -29.96
N VAL A 674 -5.18 2.50 -28.70
CA VAL A 674 -5.76 1.93 -27.47
C VAL A 674 -6.99 2.74 -27.04
N ALA A 675 -8.03 2.05 -26.59
CA ALA A 675 -9.30 2.69 -26.23
C ALA A 675 -9.19 3.61 -25.01
N THR A 676 -8.52 3.15 -23.95
CA THR A 676 -8.34 3.92 -22.70
C THR A 676 -7.68 5.27 -22.94
N VAL A 677 -6.61 5.33 -23.75
CA VAL A 677 -5.94 6.60 -24.10
C VAL A 677 -6.90 7.57 -24.81
N ARG A 678 -7.72 7.08 -25.75
CA ARG A 678 -8.75 7.90 -26.41
C ARG A 678 -9.85 8.36 -25.46
N GLU A 679 -10.27 7.51 -24.53
CA GLU A 679 -11.30 7.83 -23.52
C GLU A 679 -10.79 8.90 -22.54
N THR A 680 -9.52 8.82 -22.13
CA THR A 680 -8.83 9.84 -21.34
C THR A 680 -8.73 11.16 -22.12
N ALA A 681 -8.28 11.13 -23.37
CA ALA A 681 -8.23 12.30 -24.26
C ALA A 681 -9.61 12.96 -24.47
N ILE A 682 -10.69 12.16 -24.53
CA ILE A 682 -12.07 12.65 -24.57
C ILE A 682 -12.47 13.32 -23.24
N SER A 683 -12.03 12.78 -22.10
CA SER A 683 -12.43 13.28 -20.78
C SER A 683 -11.85 14.67 -20.44
N VAL A 684 -10.69 15.03 -21.01
CA VAL A 684 -10.05 16.35 -20.83
C VAL A 684 -10.50 17.42 -21.84
N LEU A 685 -11.31 17.06 -22.84
CA LEU A 685 -11.86 18.02 -23.82
C LEU A 685 -12.56 19.24 -23.19
N PRO A 686 -13.29 19.14 -22.06
CA PRO A 686 -13.94 20.30 -21.46
C PRO A 686 -12.92 21.37 -21.02
N ASP A 687 -11.91 21.00 -20.24
CA ASP A 687 -10.89 21.96 -19.77
C ASP A 687 -10.10 22.57 -20.95
N LEU A 688 -9.81 21.76 -21.96
CA LEU A 688 -9.15 22.20 -23.19
C LEU A 688 -10.02 23.13 -24.04
N TRP A 689 -11.35 22.96 -24.05
CA TRP A 689 -12.27 23.85 -24.76
C TRP A 689 -12.17 25.29 -24.24
N HIS A 690 -12.21 25.48 -22.93
CA HIS A 690 -12.04 26.79 -22.31
C HIS A 690 -10.67 27.40 -22.60
N PHE A 691 -9.60 26.60 -22.52
CA PHE A 691 -8.24 27.03 -22.87
C PHE A 691 -8.14 27.50 -24.32
N PHE A 692 -8.61 26.71 -25.29
CA PHE A 692 -8.56 27.09 -26.70
C PHE A 692 -9.46 28.30 -27.03
N ALA A 693 -10.60 28.45 -26.35
CA ALA A 693 -11.43 29.65 -26.45
C ALA A 693 -10.68 30.90 -25.94
N GLN A 694 -10.08 30.83 -24.75
CA GLN A 694 -9.32 31.94 -24.16
C GLN A 694 -8.09 32.32 -24.99
N LYS A 695 -7.41 31.34 -25.60
CA LYS A 695 -6.22 31.54 -26.44
C LYS A 695 -6.53 31.89 -27.90
N GLY A 696 -7.82 31.97 -28.30
CA GLY A 696 -8.22 32.30 -29.67
C GLY A 696 -7.96 31.19 -30.70
N ALA A 697 -7.80 29.95 -30.27
CA ALA A 697 -7.47 28.78 -31.10
C ALA A 697 -8.66 27.81 -31.29
N LEU A 698 -9.87 28.21 -30.86
CA LEU A 698 -11.07 27.36 -30.87
C LEU A 698 -11.45 26.87 -32.27
N GLU A 699 -11.33 27.71 -33.31
CA GLU A 699 -11.61 27.33 -34.71
C GLU A 699 -10.66 26.22 -35.19
N GLN A 700 -9.36 26.31 -34.88
CA GLN A 700 -8.36 25.30 -35.24
C GLN A 700 -8.62 23.98 -34.49
N PHE A 701 -9.01 24.05 -33.21
CA PHE A 701 -9.40 22.88 -32.43
C PHE A 701 -10.64 22.18 -33.02
N GLN A 702 -11.71 22.94 -33.33
CA GLN A 702 -12.91 22.42 -33.98
C GLN A 702 -12.61 21.80 -35.36
N TYR A 703 -11.71 22.43 -36.14
CA TYR A 703 -11.27 21.89 -37.42
C TYR A 703 -10.57 20.53 -37.28
N GLU A 704 -9.63 20.38 -36.34
CA GLU A 704 -8.95 19.11 -36.09
C GLU A 704 -9.92 18.02 -35.61
N LEU A 705 -10.88 18.36 -34.74
CA LEU A 705 -11.97 17.43 -34.38
C LEU A 705 -12.77 17.01 -35.62
N GLY A 706 -13.17 17.95 -36.49
CA GLY A 706 -13.92 17.67 -37.72
C GLY A 706 -13.23 16.68 -38.67
N ARG A 707 -11.89 16.65 -38.71
CA ARG A 707 -11.11 15.67 -39.49
C ARG A 707 -11.30 14.22 -39.03
N LEU A 708 -11.62 14.00 -37.75
CA LEU A 708 -11.91 12.66 -37.22
C LEU A 708 -13.18 12.07 -37.85
N ALA A 709 -14.19 12.91 -38.13
CA ALA A 709 -15.46 12.49 -38.74
C ALA A 709 -15.30 11.97 -40.17
N THR A 710 -14.41 12.58 -40.96
CA THR A 710 -14.20 12.20 -42.37
C THR A 710 -13.13 11.12 -42.56
N SER A 711 -12.53 10.61 -41.48
CA SER A 711 -11.46 9.63 -41.55
C SER A 711 -11.91 8.29 -42.12
N SER A 712 -11.08 7.65 -42.95
CA SER A 712 -11.31 6.28 -43.44
C SER A 712 -11.34 5.24 -42.30
N ASN A 713 -10.62 5.51 -41.21
CA ASN A 713 -10.56 4.67 -40.02
C ASN A 713 -11.80 4.87 -39.13
N TYR A 714 -12.62 3.82 -38.98
CA TYR A 714 -13.86 3.88 -38.19
C TYR A 714 -13.64 4.20 -36.72
N ARG A 715 -12.48 3.87 -36.13
CA ARG A 715 -12.18 4.20 -34.73
C ARG A 715 -12.11 5.70 -34.51
N ARG A 716 -11.57 6.45 -35.47
CA ARG A 716 -11.52 7.93 -35.43
C ARG A 716 -12.91 8.53 -35.58
N ARG A 717 -13.75 7.97 -36.46
CA ARG A 717 -15.17 8.38 -36.59
C ARG A 717 -16.00 8.09 -35.32
N MET A 718 -15.77 6.95 -34.65
CA MET A 718 -16.37 6.70 -33.32
C MET A 718 -15.87 7.70 -32.26
N THR A 719 -14.57 8.00 -32.27
CA THR A 719 -13.97 8.98 -31.35
C THR A 719 -14.57 10.37 -31.57
N PHE A 720 -14.76 10.80 -32.81
CA PHE A 720 -15.45 12.05 -33.15
C PHE A 720 -16.82 12.15 -32.47
N VAL A 721 -17.67 11.13 -32.65
CA VAL A 721 -19.01 11.14 -32.06
C VAL A 721 -18.96 11.19 -30.54
N ALA A 722 -17.99 10.50 -29.91
CA ALA A 722 -17.77 10.57 -28.47
C ALA A 722 -17.28 11.96 -28.02
N CYS A 723 -16.40 12.63 -28.79
CA CYS A 723 -15.99 14.02 -28.53
C CYS A 723 -17.20 14.96 -28.55
N GLN A 724 -18.02 14.88 -29.60
CA GLN A 724 -19.22 15.73 -29.73
C GLN A 724 -20.26 15.42 -28.64
N GLN A 725 -20.41 14.16 -28.24
CA GLN A 725 -21.29 13.79 -27.13
C GLN A 725 -20.82 14.41 -25.81
N THR A 726 -19.52 14.35 -25.51
CA THR A 726 -18.94 14.97 -24.31
C THR A 726 -19.14 16.48 -24.34
N LEU A 727 -18.73 17.15 -25.42
CA LEU A 727 -18.79 18.61 -25.53
C LEU A 727 -20.23 19.16 -25.54
N ALA A 728 -21.19 18.47 -26.19
CA ALA A 728 -22.58 18.91 -26.27
C ALA A 728 -23.35 18.79 -24.94
N LEU A 729 -22.96 17.84 -24.08
CA LEU A 729 -23.60 17.58 -22.79
C LEU A 729 -22.96 18.34 -21.61
N GLN A 730 -21.80 18.96 -21.82
CA GLN A 730 -21.09 19.74 -20.80
C GLN A 730 -21.61 21.17 -20.70
N ILE A 731 -21.61 21.66 -19.46
CA ILE A 731 -22.15 22.95 -19.03
C ILE A 731 -21.10 23.64 -18.16
N ASP A 732 -20.93 24.95 -18.33
CA ASP A 732 -19.96 25.74 -17.58
C ASP A 732 -20.46 26.11 -16.18
N LYS A 733 -19.60 26.79 -15.42
CA LYS A 733 -19.90 27.23 -14.05
C LYS A 733 -21.07 28.22 -13.98
N ASP A 734 -21.39 28.87 -15.09
CA ASP A 734 -22.45 29.86 -15.23
C ASP A 734 -23.75 29.26 -15.81
N GLY A 735 -23.77 27.96 -16.12
CA GLY A 735 -24.94 27.25 -16.63
C GLY A 735 -25.08 27.23 -18.16
N HIS A 736 -24.08 27.65 -18.92
CA HIS A 736 -24.11 27.65 -20.39
C HIS A 736 -23.47 26.39 -20.98
N HIS A 737 -24.02 25.87 -22.08
CA HIS A 737 -23.40 24.77 -22.81
C HIS A 737 -22.14 25.25 -23.52
N TYR A 738 -21.09 24.42 -23.50
CA TYR A 738 -19.80 24.74 -24.13
C TYR A 738 -19.95 24.95 -25.64
N VAL A 739 -20.80 24.13 -26.27
CA VAL A 739 -21.04 24.15 -27.70
C VAL A 739 -22.52 24.41 -27.96
N SER A 740 -22.81 25.32 -28.89
CA SER A 740 -24.16 25.47 -29.42
C SER A 740 -24.51 24.23 -30.25
N LEU A 741 -25.71 23.69 -30.05
CA LEU A 741 -26.28 22.62 -30.87
C LEU A 741 -26.81 23.19 -32.20
N ASP A 742 -25.90 23.80 -32.97
CA ASP A 742 -26.21 24.42 -34.24
C ASP A 742 -26.38 23.39 -35.37
N GLU A 743 -26.83 23.89 -36.52
CA GLU A 743 -27.08 23.10 -37.73
C GLU A 743 -25.81 22.43 -38.26
N SER A 744 -24.63 23.07 -38.12
CA SER A 744 -23.36 22.52 -38.61
C SER A 744 -22.86 21.35 -37.77
N LEU A 745 -22.90 21.48 -36.44
CA LEU A 745 -22.54 20.42 -35.50
C LEU A 745 -23.48 19.22 -35.66
N LEU A 746 -24.78 19.46 -35.65
CA LEU A 746 -25.78 18.40 -35.79
C LEU A 746 -25.69 17.69 -37.14
N GLN A 747 -25.40 18.42 -38.23
CA GLN A 747 -25.19 17.81 -39.54
C GLN A 747 -23.92 16.95 -39.57
N SER A 748 -22.81 17.41 -38.98
CA SER A 748 -21.55 16.65 -38.94
C SER A 748 -21.67 15.29 -38.25
N VAL A 749 -22.59 15.16 -37.28
CA VAL A 749 -22.93 13.89 -36.62
C VAL A 749 -24.01 13.13 -37.39
N ALA A 750 -24.97 13.82 -38.02
CA ALA A 750 -26.01 13.20 -38.87
C ALA A 750 -25.42 12.48 -40.08
N ASP A 751 -24.35 13.00 -40.68
CA ASP A 751 -23.67 12.39 -41.83
C ASP A 751 -23.12 10.99 -41.51
N LEU A 752 -22.82 10.71 -40.23
CA LEU A 752 -22.38 9.41 -39.73
C LEU A 752 -23.53 8.44 -39.40
N ALA A 753 -24.79 8.88 -39.44
CA ALA A 753 -25.95 8.01 -39.17
C ALA A 753 -26.14 6.91 -40.22
N ASN A 754 -25.50 7.01 -41.39
CA ASN A 754 -25.47 5.99 -42.44
C ASN A 754 -24.11 5.25 -42.53
N ASP A 755 -23.26 5.31 -41.50
CA ASP A 755 -21.93 4.69 -41.57
C ASP A 755 -22.01 3.17 -41.80
N ARG A 756 -21.15 2.67 -42.69
CA ARG A 756 -21.00 1.23 -42.97
C ARG A 756 -20.65 0.38 -41.75
N ILE A 757 -20.06 0.98 -40.70
CA ILE A 757 -19.69 0.29 -39.45
C ILE A 757 -20.75 0.55 -38.38
N GLU A 758 -21.36 -0.54 -37.92
CA GLU A 758 -22.40 -0.55 -36.88
C GLU A 758 -21.99 0.21 -35.60
N GLY A 759 -20.76 0.02 -35.09
CA GLY A 759 -20.26 0.73 -33.92
C GLY A 759 -20.25 2.26 -34.04
N VAL A 760 -20.09 2.81 -35.27
CA VAL A 760 -20.23 4.26 -35.50
C VAL A 760 -21.69 4.66 -35.36
N ARG A 761 -22.62 3.92 -35.98
CA ARG A 761 -24.06 4.19 -35.89
C ARG A 761 -24.61 4.03 -34.47
N ILE A 762 -24.09 3.08 -33.68
CA ILE A 762 -24.36 2.95 -32.24
C ILE A 762 -23.93 4.22 -31.49
N GLY A 763 -22.73 4.75 -31.78
CA GLY A 763 -22.27 6.02 -31.23
C GLY A 763 -23.21 7.18 -31.56
N VAL A 764 -23.63 7.29 -32.83
CA VAL A 764 -24.56 8.35 -33.29
C VAL A 764 -25.94 8.21 -32.63
N ALA A 765 -26.46 7.00 -32.48
CA ALA A 765 -27.74 6.75 -31.79
C ALA A 765 -27.67 7.09 -30.29
N ARG A 766 -26.54 6.80 -29.63
CA ARG A 766 -26.29 7.20 -28.25
C ARG A 766 -26.20 8.72 -28.10
N PHE A 767 -25.45 9.40 -28.97
CA PHE A 767 -25.39 10.87 -29.03
C PHE A 767 -26.79 11.46 -29.19
N ALA A 768 -27.53 11.02 -30.21
CA ALA A 768 -28.85 11.54 -30.54
C ALA A 768 -29.85 11.33 -29.40
N GLY A 769 -29.85 10.13 -28.80
CA GLY A 769 -30.72 9.80 -27.67
C GLY A 769 -30.42 10.62 -26.41
N LEU A 770 -29.14 10.84 -26.09
CA LEU A 770 -28.74 11.66 -24.93
C LEU A 770 -29.04 13.14 -25.15
N VAL A 771 -28.65 13.72 -26.29
CA VAL A 771 -28.90 15.13 -26.61
C VAL A 771 -30.40 15.42 -26.67
N LEU A 772 -31.21 14.53 -27.25
CA LEU A 772 -32.67 14.68 -27.26
C LEU A 772 -33.25 14.71 -25.84
N ARG A 773 -32.87 13.77 -24.97
CA ARG A 773 -33.34 13.71 -23.57
C ARG A 773 -32.92 14.95 -22.78
N THR A 774 -31.71 15.47 -23.01
CA THR A 774 -31.19 16.70 -22.42
C THR A 774 -32.01 17.92 -22.82
N LEU A 775 -32.23 18.13 -24.13
CA LEU A 775 -33.08 19.22 -24.63
C LEU A 775 -34.53 19.15 -24.12
N VAL A 776 -35.11 17.95 -24.04
CA VAL A 776 -36.47 17.73 -23.50
C VAL A 776 -36.53 18.09 -22.02
N ARG A 777 -35.56 17.63 -21.21
CA ARG A 777 -35.45 17.96 -19.78
C ARG A 777 -35.31 19.47 -19.56
N GLU A 778 -34.60 20.16 -20.44
CA GLU A 778 -34.38 21.61 -20.40
C GLU A 778 -35.52 22.43 -21.06
N SER A 779 -36.59 21.78 -21.54
CA SER A 779 -37.69 22.42 -22.29
C SER A 779 -37.23 23.23 -23.52
N ARG A 780 -36.12 22.82 -24.15
CA ARG A 780 -35.53 23.51 -25.31
C ARG A 780 -36.11 23.01 -26.64
N PRO A 781 -36.21 23.86 -27.67
CA PRO A 781 -36.71 23.45 -28.98
C PRO A 781 -35.79 22.40 -29.61
N ILE A 782 -36.37 21.28 -30.04
CA ILE A 782 -35.65 20.14 -30.63
C ILE A 782 -35.40 20.40 -32.13
N PRO A 783 -34.14 20.54 -32.59
CA PRO A 783 -33.84 20.83 -33.99
C PRO A 783 -34.34 19.75 -34.97
N MET A 784 -34.75 20.14 -36.18
CA MET A 784 -35.27 19.20 -37.17
C MET A 784 -34.26 18.14 -37.60
N ILE A 785 -32.96 18.47 -37.67
CA ILE A 785 -31.90 17.51 -38.00
C ILE A 785 -31.85 16.40 -36.95
N LEU A 786 -31.90 16.74 -35.66
CA LEU A 786 -31.94 15.75 -34.57
C LEU A 786 -33.19 14.87 -34.65
N ARG A 787 -34.38 15.44 -34.95
CA ARG A 787 -35.61 14.65 -35.16
C ARG A 787 -35.47 13.67 -36.34
N LYS A 788 -34.91 14.11 -37.47
CA LYS A 788 -34.64 13.26 -38.65
C LYS A 788 -33.64 12.16 -38.33
N MET A 789 -32.55 12.49 -37.63
CA MET A 789 -31.50 11.55 -37.22
C MET A 789 -32.06 10.45 -36.31
N VAL A 790 -32.84 10.81 -35.28
CA VAL A 790 -33.52 9.85 -34.39
C VAL A 790 -34.50 8.96 -35.17
N ARG A 791 -35.30 9.53 -36.08
CA ARG A 791 -36.25 8.78 -36.92
C ARG A 791 -35.52 7.78 -37.81
N GLN A 792 -34.43 8.18 -38.45
CA GLN A 792 -33.59 7.31 -39.29
C GLN A 792 -32.98 6.16 -38.47
N LEU A 793 -32.39 6.44 -37.31
CA LEU A 793 -31.74 5.42 -36.46
C LEU A 793 -32.74 4.47 -35.80
N SER A 794 -33.99 4.90 -35.60
CA SER A 794 -35.08 4.01 -35.17
C SER A 794 -35.50 3.00 -36.25
N GLN A 795 -35.03 3.19 -37.48
CA GLN A 795 -35.25 2.33 -38.65
C GLN A 795 -33.95 1.67 -39.14
N ASP A 796 -32.87 1.70 -38.34
CA ASP A 796 -31.61 1.04 -38.66
C ASP A 796 -31.78 -0.49 -38.80
N THR A 797 -30.89 -1.15 -39.53
CA THR A 797 -30.93 -2.62 -39.64
C THR A 797 -30.43 -3.34 -38.38
N SER A 798 -29.67 -2.66 -37.51
CA SER A 798 -29.21 -3.20 -36.23
C SER A 798 -30.17 -2.88 -35.09
N HIS A 799 -30.58 -3.93 -34.37
CA HIS A 799 -31.34 -3.79 -33.13
C HIS A 799 -30.52 -3.10 -32.01
N GLU A 800 -29.18 -3.20 -32.02
CA GLU A 800 -28.36 -2.47 -31.06
C GLU A 800 -28.42 -0.96 -31.31
N VAL A 801 -28.34 -0.52 -32.57
CA VAL A 801 -28.50 0.89 -32.95
C VAL A 801 -29.89 1.41 -32.56
N GLN A 802 -30.94 0.67 -32.90
CA GLN A 802 -32.33 1.00 -32.54
C GLN A 802 -32.52 1.19 -31.03
N SER A 803 -31.88 0.34 -30.20
CA SER A 803 -32.08 0.32 -28.75
C SER A 803 -31.77 1.64 -28.03
N TYR A 804 -30.83 2.44 -28.55
CA TYR A 804 -30.46 3.74 -27.96
C TYR A 804 -31.48 4.86 -28.25
N VAL A 805 -32.28 4.70 -29.31
CA VAL A 805 -33.34 5.65 -29.72
C VAL A 805 -34.76 5.09 -29.56
N ALA A 806 -34.90 3.86 -29.05
CA ALA A 806 -36.18 3.23 -28.78
C ALA A 806 -37.05 4.09 -27.83
N GLY A 807 -38.34 4.20 -28.16
CA GLY A 807 -39.30 5.02 -27.42
C GLY A 807 -39.17 6.53 -27.59
N LEU A 808 -38.15 7.04 -28.31
CA LEU A 808 -37.94 8.47 -28.56
C LEU A 808 -38.62 8.98 -29.84
N SER A 809 -39.61 8.25 -30.39
CA SER A 809 -40.19 8.55 -31.69
C SER A 809 -40.98 9.87 -31.68
N VAL A 810 -40.49 10.85 -32.44
CA VAL A 810 -41.07 12.20 -32.51
C VAL A 810 -42.03 12.28 -33.70
N GLY A 811 -43.34 12.19 -33.40
CA GLY A 811 -44.41 12.54 -34.33
C GLY A 811 -44.38 14.04 -34.68
N GLU A 812 -44.97 14.40 -35.82
CA GLU A 812 -44.94 15.79 -36.30
C GLU A 812 -45.88 16.73 -35.50
N ASP A 813 -46.92 16.18 -34.86
CA ASP A 813 -47.91 16.92 -34.04
C ASP A 813 -48.11 16.35 -32.62
N GLN A 814 -47.18 15.55 -32.08
CA GLN A 814 -47.32 14.96 -30.74
C GLN A 814 -46.35 15.56 -29.71
N GLU A 815 -46.90 16.01 -28.58
CA GLU A 815 -46.14 16.24 -27.35
C GLU A 815 -45.44 14.95 -26.92
N LEU A 816 -44.16 15.04 -26.57
CA LEU A 816 -43.41 13.91 -26.04
C LEU A 816 -44.01 13.51 -24.69
N SER A 817 -44.67 12.35 -24.62
CA SER A 817 -45.21 11.84 -23.37
C SER A 817 -44.09 11.56 -22.37
N LEU A 818 -43.98 12.44 -21.37
CA LEU A 818 -42.99 12.37 -20.29
C LEU A 818 -43.09 11.09 -19.44
N ALA A 819 -44.17 10.30 -19.58
CA ALA A 819 -44.46 9.13 -18.77
C ALA A 819 -43.51 7.94 -18.96
N ASN A 820 -42.83 7.81 -20.12
CA ASN A 820 -41.99 6.65 -20.43
C ASN A 820 -40.49 6.84 -20.14
N LEU A 821 -40.08 7.97 -19.55
CA LEU A 821 -38.68 8.30 -19.25
C LEU A 821 -38.33 8.06 -17.77
N GLN A 822 -38.50 6.83 -17.25
CA GLN A 822 -37.91 6.47 -15.97
C GLN A 822 -36.39 6.24 -16.11
N PRO A 823 -35.54 6.92 -15.32
CA PRO A 823 -34.11 6.70 -15.36
C PRO A 823 -33.74 5.41 -14.63
N SER A 824 -32.85 4.61 -15.22
CA SER A 824 -32.06 3.67 -14.44
C SER A 824 -31.21 4.46 -13.45
N ARG A 825 -31.36 4.21 -12.14
CA ARG A 825 -30.52 4.80 -11.08
C ARG A 825 -29.09 4.26 -11.18
N LYS A 826 -28.30 4.79 -12.11
CA LYS A 826 -26.83 4.73 -12.08
C LYS A 826 -26.29 6.13 -12.35
N ARG A 827 -25.22 6.51 -11.64
CA ARG A 827 -24.51 7.78 -11.84
C ARG A 827 -24.14 7.91 -13.35
N PRO A 828 -24.06 9.12 -13.93
CA PRO A 828 -23.54 9.34 -15.28
C PRO A 828 -22.01 9.17 -15.31
N GLY A 829 -21.54 7.97 -14.93
CA GLY A 829 -20.14 7.59 -14.88
C GLY A 829 -19.77 6.73 -16.08
N GLN A 830 -18.58 7.01 -16.64
CA GLN A 830 -17.93 6.28 -17.73
C GLN A 830 -18.64 6.35 -19.09
N THR A 831 -18.11 7.23 -19.94
CA THR A 831 -18.25 7.24 -21.41
C THR A 831 -17.54 6.04 -22.06
N ALA A 832 -17.74 4.83 -21.53
CA ALA A 832 -17.16 3.62 -22.11
C ALA A 832 -17.61 3.48 -23.57
N THR A 833 -16.65 3.40 -24.48
CA THR A 833 -16.86 3.22 -25.93
C THR A 833 -17.69 1.95 -26.21
N PHE A 834 -17.76 1.03 -25.25
CA PHE A 834 -18.46 -0.26 -25.31
C PHE A 834 -19.44 -0.51 -24.14
N SER A 835 -20.23 0.49 -23.72
CA SER A 835 -21.38 0.21 -22.83
C SER A 835 -22.41 -0.71 -23.52
N ARG A 836 -22.97 -1.69 -22.79
CA ARG A 836 -24.04 -2.57 -23.30
C ARG A 836 -25.32 -1.77 -23.61
N PRO A 837 -26.13 -2.18 -24.61
CA PRO A 837 -27.41 -1.54 -24.90
C PRO A 837 -28.40 -1.62 -23.72
N PRO A 838 -29.32 -0.66 -23.58
CA PRO A 838 -30.38 -0.74 -22.58
C PRO A 838 -31.31 -1.93 -22.82
N LEU A 839 -31.85 -2.50 -21.74
CA LEU A 839 -32.81 -3.61 -21.83
C LEU A 839 -34.07 -3.18 -22.61
N PRO A 840 -34.64 -4.04 -23.48
CA PRO A 840 -35.87 -3.71 -24.20
C PRO A 840 -37.03 -3.42 -23.23
N LEU A 841 -37.75 -2.33 -23.47
CA LEU A 841 -39.02 -2.06 -22.79
C LEU A 841 -40.07 -3.06 -23.30
N GLY A 842 -40.45 -4.00 -22.44
CA GLY A 842 -41.39 -5.07 -22.77
C GLY A 842 -42.76 -4.53 -23.22
N SER A 843 -43.25 -5.03 -24.35
CA SER A 843 -44.59 -4.75 -24.83
C SER A 843 -45.64 -5.31 -23.87
N SER A 844 -46.63 -4.50 -23.50
CA SER A 844 -47.78 -4.93 -22.70
C SER A 844 -48.65 -5.92 -23.47
N SER A 845 -48.65 -7.19 -23.05
CA SER A 845 -49.67 -8.19 -23.42
C SER A 845 -50.11 -8.96 -22.18
N THR A 846 -51.40 -8.91 -21.90
CA THR A 846 -52.10 -9.66 -20.84
C THR A 846 -52.22 -11.15 -21.19
N ASP A 847 -52.28 -12.00 -20.14
CA ASP A 847 -52.66 -13.43 -20.12
C ASP A 847 -51.72 -14.37 -20.92
N GLN A 848 -51.13 -15.44 -20.37
CA GLN A 848 -51.69 -16.48 -19.49
C GLN A 848 -50.57 -17.33 -18.81
N ASP A 849 -50.94 -18.24 -17.90
CA ASP A 849 -50.04 -19.20 -17.21
C ASP A 849 -49.24 -20.11 -18.15
N GLU A 850 -47.97 -20.42 -17.83
CA GLU A 850 -47.59 -21.74 -17.29
C GLU A 850 -46.08 -21.87 -16.95
N SER A 851 -45.80 -22.89 -16.15
CA SER A 851 -44.59 -23.31 -15.44
C SER A 851 -43.18 -23.27 -16.10
N MET A 852 -42.19 -23.14 -15.19
CA MET A 852 -40.96 -23.96 -15.06
C MET A 852 -39.59 -23.53 -15.66
N THR A 853 -38.58 -23.78 -14.81
CA THR A 853 -37.15 -24.11 -15.05
C THR A 853 -36.12 -23.06 -15.50
N ASN A 854 -35.19 -22.80 -14.58
CA ASN A 854 -33.72 -22.73 -14.72
C ASN A 854 -33.10 -22.21 -16.04
N LEU A 855 -32.28 -21.15 -15.94
CA LEU A 855 -30.81 -21.29 -15.89
C LEU A 855 -30.15 -19.94 -15.53
N LYS A 856 -29.39 -19.88 -14.43
CA LYS A 856 -28.40 -18.81 -14.20
C LYS A 856 -27.10 -19.19 -14.93
N VAL A 857 -26.65 -18.37 -15.87
CA VAL A 857 -25.29 -18.42 -16.40
C VAL A 857 -24.57 -17.15 -15.96
N HIS A 858 -23.60 -17.31 -15.06
CA HIS A 858 -22.70 -16.22 -14.67
C HIS A 858 -21.71 -15.89 -15.79
N ARG A 859 -21.38 -14.61 -15.91
CA ARG A 859 -20.20 -14.11 -16.63
C ARG A 859 -19.78 -12.76 -16.09
#